data_AF-A0AA45Z7K3-F1
#
_entry.id   AF-A0AA45Z7K3-F1
#
_cell.length_a   1.000
_cell.length_b   1.000
_cell.length_c   1.000
_cell.angle_alpha   90.00
_cell.angle_beta   90.00
_cell.angle_gamma   90.00
#
_symmetry.space_group_name_H-M   'P 1'
#
loop_
_entity.id
_entity.type
_entity.pdbx_description
1 polymer ?
#
loop_
_entity_poly.entity_id
_entity_poly.type
_entity_poly.pdbx_seq_one_letter_code
_entity_poly.pdbx_strand_id
1 'polypeptide(L)'
;MAEVRPVIGMGAMTEIISDKAELQKGSELFDGKQLTNLSRFENRLFADAAGSGATPYKVSLVFGEARSDVKGRCSCMAARSRPFCKHAAALLVAWARAPQAFVTAEAAPAAPAGSGGAKKSVKKGKAETGDLMKAGVGQVSTLVRELGLSGVASLGADRPEQVRALGEALRANGLRRLSARAVELAGLLDAAAARTGTFEAPVYADLVADMLLTARKVEKHLGGDALEPRHVEELIGKTWTKKDRAPVEGLKLVEYAFSSKVTPDRFMVRESRFVDLVSGGHYSEKQILPANLKTVAPKNSHAGAVLQGAHGGQYPGFAPHRLDLESWKDAPSVDRAALERLVEVALPDVGAVMTAFQEHRKDVFAPDLLPVSVRAETLLASGTRSQFVDGTGRGLFLPVDPSLEEPLSTALEDAKLVAVLGDVGLEAALPTLFPSAVVVRTPEGLDLRTLGRAEDVPVSPRRRGRVRAPAAPNALPRSGWADAARAAGASRAAIALAEVRDELADAFASGLSAVSPRTVEPLVSRLKELGLEKPGALLEALAQRADPAERLDDFIKVYQVLGIALVRLSGAVQVDLSQLESVPTHPSIHVQKPEEVLTPGEAMVRRARGELTRYEAAAHAARYYASLGPDVLAREFYPTWSDGAASAFVARTVAALGENALGSVRSALGEHHSRMVRRTALRVLGAMGGVQARRELDAVTRKGHDMGLRLFAKETLEDVQARETGEAAVVELSRRRKEKAVPLMQAALSETTKDARGAAVAMLADLGTVAMPVLRQVLHGDPAREVRREAAEALARMGDAEVLDRFILMVQGRGHDDVEAKHAVYALGMLGDVRGAEALLLAFVDGWKPGVVAEAMRSLGLALLQPALDLAERRPEELERKAFRSVFENFQPTDLARALEARLKASLEHPDLLARAAVYLKVAASSTAVGKHIAQRLMEVPALAADKALAKAAKKLL
;
A
#
# COMPACT_ATOMS: atom_id res chain seq x y z
N MET A 1 47.19 25.66 -45.01
CA MET A 1 46.65 24.75 -43.98
C MET A 1 47.63 24.74 -42.83
N ALA A 2 47.22 25.16 -41.63
CA ALA A 2 48.14 25.35 -40.51
C ALA A 2 48.66 24.02 -39.96
N GLU A 3 49.97 23.78 -40.01
CA GLU A 3 50.63 22.69 -39.30
C GLU A 3 50.46 22.84 -37.77
N VAL A 4 50.53 21.73 -37.01
CA VAL A 4 50.56 21.81 -35.54
C VAL A 4 51.74 22.69 -35.13
N ARG A 5 51.43 23.87 -34.58
CA ARG A 5 52.41 24.89 -34.18
C ARG A 5 53.41 24.36 -33.15
N PRO A 6 54.64 24.93 -33.08
CA PRO A 6 55.66 24.47 -32.15
C PRO A 6 55.20 24.56 -30.69
N VAL A 7 55.67 23.58 -29.92
CA VAL A 7 55.37 23.24 -28.51
C VAL A 7 55.09 24.47 -27.64
N ILE A 8 53.89 24.51 -27.05
CA ILE A 8 53.46 25.59 -26.16
C ILE A 8 54.17 25.44 -24.81
N GLY A 9 55.07 26.38 -24.46
CA GLY A 9 55.71 26.41 -23.14
C GLY A 9 54.69 26.56 -21.99
N MET A 10 55.02 26.05 -20.79
CA MET A 10 54.09 25.97 -19.64
C MET A 10 53.36 27.27 -19.30
N GLY A 11 54.00 28.44 -19.44
CA GLY A 11 53.38 29.75 -19.18
C GLY A 11 52.26 30.15 -20.15
N ALA A 12 52.23 29.56 -21.36
CA ALA A 12 51.21 29.85 -22.37
C ALA A 12 49.99 28.89 -22.30
N MET A 13 50.04 27.82 -21.47
CA MET A 13 48.89 26.93 -21.27
C MET A 13 47.78 27.56 -20.44
N THR A 14 48.12 28.45 -19.51
CA THR A 14 47.15 29.21 -18.69
C THR A 14 46.36 30.24 -19.49
N GLU A 15 46.84 30.63 -20.68
CA GLU A 15 46.08 31.48 -21.63
C GLU A 15 45.02 30.68 -22.40
N ILE A 16 45.19 29.35 -22.51
CA ILE A 16 44.27 28.44 -23.23
C ILE A 16 43.27 27.81 -22.26
N ILE A 17 43.75 27.40 -21.08
CA ILE A 17 42.94 26.79 -20.02
C ILE A 17 42.92 27.74 -18.83
N SER A 18 41.86 28.54 -18.73
CA SER A 18 41.67 29.51 -17.65
C SER A 18 41.39 28.85 -16.29
N ASP A 19 40.89 27.60 -16.28
CA ASP A 19 40.65 26.81 -15.07
C ASP A 19 41.95 26.14 -14.58
N LYS A 20 42.63 26.79 -13.61
CA LYS A 20 43.87 26.31 -13.01
C LYS A 20 43.72 24.94 -12.33
N ALA A 21 42.55 24.62 -11.79
CA ALA A 21 42.32 23.35 -11.11
C ALA A 21 42.21 22.19 -12.11
N GLU A 22 41.58 22.39 -13.26
CA GLU A 22 41.52 21.37 -14.32
C GLU A 22 42.85 21.19 -15.05
N LEU A 23 43.64 22.26 -15.19
CA LEU A 23 45.01 22.17 -15.71
C LEU A 23 45.93 21.37 -14.77
N GLN A 24 45.80 21.57 -13.46
CA GLN A 24 46.53 20.79 -12.45
C GLN A 24 46.16 19.31 -12.50
N LYS A 25 44.86 18.98 -12.49
CA LYS A 25 44.37 17.60 -12.65
C LYS A 25 44.80 16.97 -13.97
N GLY A 26 44.87 17.75 -15.05
CA GLY A 26 45.36 17.28 -16.35
C GLY A 26 46.84 16.94 -16.30
N SER A 27 47.65 17.73 -15.60
CA SER A 27 49.07 17.46 -15.39
C SER A 27 49.28 16.17 -14.59
N GLU A 28 48.55 15.99 -13.49
CA GLU A 28 48.59 14.77 -12.67
C GLU A 28 48.18 13.52 -13.47
N LEU A 29 47.19 13.64 -14.36
CA LEU A 29 46.73 12.53 -15.21
C LEU A 29 47.79 12.12 -16.24
N PHE A 30 48.50 13.09 -16.81
CA PHE A 30 49.63 12.83 -17.71
C PHE A 30 50.83 12.22 -16.96
N ASP A 31 51.20 12.79 -15.80
CA ASP A 31 52.32 12.32 -14.98
C ASP A 31 52.04 10.89 -14.44
N GLY A 32 50.78 10.56 -14.19
CA GLY A 32 50.30 9.21 -13.87
C GLY A 32 50.24 8.23 -15.06
N LYS A 33 50.73 8.60 -16.26
CA LYS A 33 50.73 7.80 -17.50
C LYS A 33 49.35 7.27 -17.91
N GLN A 34 48.29 8.02 -17.64
CA GLN A 34 46.90 7.61 -17.89
C GLN A 34 46.38 8.01 -19.28
N LEU A 35 47.27 8.45 -20.18
CA LEU A 35 46.99 8.69 -21.60
C LEU A 35 47.70 7.63 -22.45
N THR A 36 46.97 7.04 -23.39
CA THR A 36 47.46 6.05 -24.34
C THR A 36 47.06 6.46 -25.76
N ASN A 37 47.69 5.85 -26.78
CA ASN A 37 47.38 6.11 -28.19
C ASN A 37 47.51 7.60 -28.58
N LEU A 38 48.58 8.26 -28.15
CA LEU A 38 48.89 9.64 -28.50
C LEU A 38 49.19 9.73 -30.01
N SER A 39 48.34 10.41 -30.75
CA SER A 39 48.53 10.59 -32.19
C SER A 39 48.22 12.01 -32.64
N ARG A 40 48.87 12.44 -33.72
CA ARG A 40 48.63 13.73 -34.37
C ARG A 40 48.23 13.52 -35.82
N PHE A 41 47.26 14.31 -36.29
CA PHE A 41 46.84 14.34 -37.68
C PHE A 41 46.46 15.78 -38.03
N GLU A 42 47.14 16.38 -39.01
CA GLU A 42 47.01 17.79 -39.38
C GLU A 42 47.03 18.70 -38.14
N ASN A 43 46.08 19.63 -37.96
CA ASN A 43 45.98 20.53 -36.81
C ASN A 43 45.30 19.90 -35.58
N ARG A 44 45.32 18.56 -35.43
CA ARG A 44 44.60 17.84 -34.37
C ARG A 44 45.48 16.86 -33.62
N LEU A 45 45.17 16.72 -32.33
CA LEU A 45 45.75 15.72 -31.44
C LEU A 45 44.66 14.79 -30.92
N PHE A 46 45.03 13.53 -30.67
CA PHE A 46 44.13 12.49 -30.18
C PHE A 46 44.82 11.69 -29.07
N ALA A 47 44.01 11.21 -28.13
CA ALA A 47 44.44 10.29 -27.09
C ALA A 47 43.26 9.52 -26.50
N ASP A 48 43.58 8.37 -25.90
CA ASP A 48 42.68 7.59 -25.06
C ASP A 48 43.05 7.81 -23.59
N ALA A 49 42.11 8.36 -22.82
CA ALA A 49 42.31 8.65 -21.41
C ALA A 49 41.59 7.64 -20.51
N ALA A 50 42.27 7.13 -19.49
CA ALA A 50 41.65 6.27 -18.47
C ALA A 50 40.53 7.03 -17.73
N GLY A 51 39.43 6.35 -17.43
CA GLY A 51 38.19 6.96 -16.91
C GLY A 51 37.43 6.08 -15.93
N SER A 52 36.30 6.58 -15.40
CA SER A 52 35.46 5.84 -14.44
C SER A 52 34.54 4.78 -15.07
N GLY A 53 34.70 4.49 -16.36
CA GLY A 53 33.94 3.48 -17.09
C GLY A 53 34.87 2.47 -17.75
N ALA A 54 34.33 1.31 -18.14
CA ALA A 54 35.10 0.19 -18.70
C ALA A 54 35.81 0.52 -20.04
N THR A 55 35.36 1.54 -20.77
CA THR A 55 35.98 2.01 -22.02
C THR A 55 36.75 3.32 -21.81
N PRO A 56 38.01 3.44 -22.28
CA PRO A 56 38.77 4.69 -22.22
C PRO A 56 38.05 5.85 -22.91
N TYR A 57 38.14 7.04 -22.34
CA TYR A 57 37.58 8.24 -22.96
C TYR A 57 38.42 8.65 -24.18
N LYS A 58 37.77 8.76 -25.33
CA LYS A 58 38.35 9.41 -26.51
C LYS A 58 38.45 10.91 -26.28
N VAL A 59 39.65 11.47 -26.45
CA VAL A 59 39.97 12.88 -26.29
C VAL A 59 40.61 13.40 -27.57
N SER A 60 40.24 14.62 -28.00
CA SER A 60 40.88 15.29 -29.11
C SER A 60 41.03 16.79 -28.86
N LEU A 61 42.12 17.37 -29.36
CA LEU A 61 42.32 18.83 -29.43
C LEU A 61 42.38 19.27 -30.89
N VAL A 62 41.80 20.43 -31.19
CA VAL A 62 41.89 21.08 -32.50
C VAL A 62 42.51 22.45 -32.33
N PHE A 63 43.58 22.74 -33.09
CA PHE A 63 44.30 24.02 -33.06
C PHE A 63 43.82 24.93 -34.20
N GLY A 64 43.43 26.16 -33.86
CA GLY A 64 43.02 27.22 -34.79
C GLY A 64 44.16 28.18 -35.16
N GLU A 65 43.79 29.33 -35.75
CA GLU A 65 44.74 30.31 -36.30
C GLU A 65 45.35 31.25 -35.24
N ALA A 66 44.72 31.44 -34.08
CA ALA A 66 45.31 32.19 -32.95
C ALA A 66 46.03 31.26 -31.97
N ARG A 67 47.05 31.76 -31.25
CA ARG A 67 47.83 30.96 -30.28
C ARG A 67 46.97 30.40 -29.13
N SER A 68 45.91 31.12 -28.76
CA SER A 68 44.94 30.75 -27.74
C SER A 68 43.71 29.97 -28.25
N ASP A 69 43.55 29.82 -29.58
CA ASP A 69 42.39 29.14 -30.17
C ASP A 69 42.61 27.62 -30.23
N VAL A 70 42.43 26.97 -29.08
CA VAL A 70 42.46 25.51 -28.96
C VAL A 70 41.11 25.02 -28.45
N LYS A 71 40.50 24.07 -29.17
CA LYS A 71 39.21 23.48 -28.79
C LYS A 71 39.38 22.04 -28.36
N GLY A 72 39.09 21.76 -27.09
CA GLY A 72 39.06 20.41 -26.54
C GLY A 72 37.71 19.71 -26.73
N ARG A 73 37.76 18.44 -27.14
CA ARG A 73 36.61 17.54 -27.14
C ARG A 73 36.97 16.26 -26.41
N CYS A 74 36.06 15.79 -25.57
CA CYS A 74 36.24 14.56 -24.81
C CYS A 74 34.90 13.86 -24.64
N SER A 75 34.89 12.52 -24.65
CA SER A 75 33.70 11.70 -24.43
C SER A 75 33.24 11.63 -22.96
N CYS A 76 34.00 12.19 -22.02
CA CYS A 76 33.64 12.24 -20.61
C CYS A 76 32.46 13.19 -20.33
N MET A 77 31.70 12.92 -19.27
CA MET A 77 30.54 13.73 -18.89
C MET A 77 30.89 15.21 -18.63
N ALA A 78 32.05 15.48 -18.03
CA ALA A 78 32.48 16.85 -17.71
C ALA A 78 32.62 17.73 -18.96
N ALA A 79 33.00 17.17 -20.11
CA ALA A 79 33.17 17.92 -21.35
C ALA A 79 31.86 18.50 -21.92
N ARG A 80 30.69 18.12 -21.36
CA ARG A 80 29.38 18.68 -21.74
C ARG A 80 29.07 20.02 -21.08
N SER A 81 29.76 20.36 -20.00
CA SER A 81 29.47 21.56 -19.20
C SER A 81 30.64 22.53 -19.10
N ARG A 82 31.81 22.21 -19.67
CA ARG A 82 33.00 23.07 -19.65
C ARG A 82 33.85 22.85 -20.91
N PRO A 83 34.56 23.88 -21.40
CA PRO A 83 35.33 23.82 -22.65
C PRO A 83 36.58 22.93 -22.56
N PHE A 84 37.20 22.83 -21.38
CA PHE A 84 38.31 21.90 -21.10
C PHE A 84 38.01 21.07 -19.86
N CYS A 85 37.98 19.74 -20.01
CA CYS A 85 37.98 18.81 -18.89
C CYS A 85 39.43 18.38 -18.57
N LYS A 86 39.66 17.77 -17.40
CA LYS A 86 40.96 17.20 -17.02
C LYS A 86 41.63 16.33 -18.10
N HIS A 87 40.87 15.58 -18.90
CA HIS A 87 41.44 14.75 -19.99
C HIS A 87 41.91 15.58 -21.19
N ALA A 88 41.14 16.61 -21.58
CA ALA A 88 41.54 17.53 -22.64
C ALA A 88 42.74 18.38 -22.21
N ALA A 89 42.78 18.79 -20.93
CA ALA A 89 43.94 19.44 -20.33
C ALA A 89 45.17 18.52 -20.33
N ALA A 90 45.01 17.24 -19.94
CA ALA A 90 46.09 16.26 -19.96
C ALA A 90 46.68 16.06 -21.36
N LEU A 91 45.83 16.03 -22.40
CA LEU A 91 46.29 15.91 -23.80
C LEU A 91 47.10 17.14 -24.25
N LEU A 92 46.74 18.33 -23.79
CA LEU A 92 47.50 19.56 -24.08
C LEU A 92 48.84 19.56 -23.34
N VAL A 93 48.85 19.11 -22.08
CA VAL A 93 50.07 18.95 -21.26
C VAL A 93 51.01 17.91 -21.90
N ALA A 94 50.47 16.80 -22.40
CA ALA A 94 51.24 15.77 -23.11
C ALA A 94 51.94 16.34 -24.35
N TRP A 95 51.23 17.13 -25.15
CA TRP A 95 51.80 17.80 -26.32
C TRP A 95 52.89 18.82 -25.97
N ALA A 96 52.71 19.52 -24.85
CA ALA A 96 53.67 20.52 -24.39
C ALA A 96 54.94 19.92 -23.77
N ARG A 97 54.83 18.79 -23.05
CA ARG A 97 55.95 18.18 -22.32
C ARG A 97 56.66 17.07 -23.10
N ALA A 98 55.94 16.35 -23.95
CA ALA A 98 56.46 15.20 -24.70
C ALA A 98 55.88 15.12 -26.12
N PRO A 99 56.08 16.15 -26.96
CA PRO A 99 55.57 16.17 -28.35
C PRO A 99 56.07 14.98 -29.18
N GLN A 100 57.27 14.46 -28.90
CA GLN A 100 57.86 13.30 -29.56
C GLN A 100 57.11 11.98 -29.28
N ALA A 101 56.24 11.95 -28.27
CA ALA A 101 55.43 10.76 -27.94
C ALA A 101 54.21 10.57 -28.88
N PHE A 102 53.94 11.53 -29.77
CA PHE A 102 52.79 11.50 -30.68
C PHE A 102 53.15 10.90 -32.03
N VAL A 103 52.46 9.83 -32.40
CA VAL A 103 52.60 9.20 -33.72
C VAL A 103 51.86 10.03 -34.78
N THR A 104 52.50 10.31 -35.91
CA THR A 104 51.84 10.97 -37.06
C THR A 104 50.93 9.95 -37.75
N ALA A 105 49.61 10.15 -37.71
CA ALA A 105 48.67 9.28 -38.39
C ALA A 105 48.49 9.71 -39.85
N GLU A 106 48.22 8.75 -40.76
CA GLU A 106 47.91 9.03 -42.19
C GLU A 106 46.44 9.42 -42.42
N ALA A 107 45.56 9.17 -41.44
CA ALA A 107 44.15 9.55 -41.44
C ALA A 107 43.67 9.92 -40.02
N ALA A 108 42.67 10.81 -39.91
CA ALA A 108 42.13 11.23 -38.61
C ALA A 108 41.46 10.05 -37.86
N PRO A 109 41.91 9.72 -36.63
CA PRO A 109 41.20 8.78 -35.76
C PRO A 109 39.78 9.26 -35.43
N ALA A 110 38.87 8.34 -35.12
CA ALA A 110 37.49 8.67 -34.77
C ALA A 110 37.43 9.66 -33.59
N ALA A 111 37.11 10.92 -33.87
CA ALA A 111 36.99 11.97 -32.86
C ALA A 111 35.83 11.68 -31.90
N PRO A 112 35.91 12.08 -30.62
CA PRO A 112 34.78 11.98 -29.69
C PRO A 112 33.59 12.79 -30.23
N ALA A 113 32.46 12.11 -30.41
CA ALA A 113 31.21 12.73 -30.85
C ALA A 113 30.74 13.77 -29.82
N GLY A 114 31.00 15.05 -30.11
CA GLY A 114 30.48 16.18 -29.34
C GLY A 114 28.98 16.35 -29.58
N SER A 115 28.22 16.47 -28.49
CA SER A 115 26.79 16.79 -28.49
C SER A 115 26.56 18.25 -28.91
N GLY A 116 26.17 18.47 -30.17
CA GLY A 116 25.83 19.80 -30.66
C GLY A 116 25.65 19.78 -32.17
N GLY A 117 24.47 19.37 -32.62
CA GLY A 117 24.12 19.31 -34.03
C GLY A 117 22.97 18.32 -34.22
N ALA A 118 21.85 18.80 -34.76
CA ALA A 118 20.65 18.01 -35.01
C ALA A 118 20.99 16.64 -35.61
N LYS A 119 20.45 15.57 -35.01
CA LYS A 119 20.57 14.20 -35.51
C LYS A 119 19.99 14.13 -36.92
N LYS A 120 20.82 14.35 -37.95
CA LYS A 120 20.66 13.59 -39.19
C LYS A 120 21.06 12.17 -38.85
N SER A 121 20.06 11.30 -38.83
CA SER A 121 20.24 9.86 -38.68
C SER A 121 21.33 9.39 -39.63
N VAL A 122 22.49 9.01 -39.09
CA VAL A 122 23.39 8.11 -39.79
C VAL A 122 22.57 6.86 -40.04
N LYS A 123 22.35 6.50 -41.31
CA LYS A 123 21.77 5.22 -41.71
C LYS A 123 22.72 4.12 -41.21
N LYS A 124 22.50 3.69 -39.97
CA LYS A 124 22.81 2.32 -39.54
C LYS A 124 22.04 1.43 -40.52
N GLY A 125 22.70 0.46 -41.15
CA GLY A 125 22.03 -0.49 -42.04
C GLY A 125 20.75 -0.98 -41.37
N LYS A 126 19.62 -0.84 -42.07
CA LYS A 126 18.33 -1.36 -41.61
C LYS A 126 18.48 -2.88 -41.54
N ALA A 127 18.83 -3.43 -40.37
CA ALA A 127 18.16 -4.66 -39.97
C ALA A 127 16.67 -4.30 -39.93
N GLU A 128 15.82 -5.02 -40.65
CA GLU A 128 14.39 -4.75 -40.55
C GLU A 128 13.97 -4.96 -39.10
N THR A 129 13.03 -4.17 -38.59
CA THR A 129 12.55 -4.29 -37.19
C THR A 129 12.17 -5.73 -36.84
N GLY A 130 11.67 -6.49 -37.83
CA GLY A 130 11.40 -7.92 -37.71
C GLY A 130 12.64 -8.78 -37.46
N ASP A 131 13.79 -8.47 -38.05
CA ASP A 131 15.05 -9.22 -37.83
C ASP A 131 15.58 -9.02 -36.41
N LEU A 132 15.47 -7.80 -35.87
CA LEU A 132 15.84 -7.50 -34.49
C LEU A 132 14.90 -8.20 -33.48
N MET A 133 13.61 -8.26 -33.80
CA MET A 133 12.65 -9.05 -33.01
C MET A 133 12.98 -10.54 -33.07
N LYS A 134 13.27 -11.09 -34.27
CA LYS A 134 13.69 -12.50 -34.43
C LYS A 134 14.93 -12.83 -33.61
N ALA A 135 15.95 -11.98 -33.67
CA ALA A 135 17.16 -12.14 -32.87
C ALA A 135 16.87 -12.12 -31.35
N GLY A 136 16.04 -11.18 -30.89
CA GLY A 136 15.64 -11.11 -29.48
C GLY A 136 14.85 -12.32 -28.99
N VAL A 137 13.88 -12.78 -29.79
CA VAL A 137 13.10 -14.00 -29.51
C VAL A 137 14.00 -15.24 -29.49
N GLY A 138 14.98 -15.32 -30.40
CA GLY A 138 15.99 -16.37 -30.41
C GLY A 138 16.84 -16.37 -29.13
N GLN A 139 17.31 -15.19 -28.69
CA GLN A 139 18.06 -15.05 -27.44
C GLN A 139 17.25 -15.50 -26.21
N VAL A 140 15.96 -15.13 -26.15
CA VAL A 140 15.06 -15.59 -25.08
C VAL A 140 14.89 -17.11 -25.11
N SER A 141 14.71 -17.70 -26.29
CA SER A 141 14.53 -19.15 -26.44
C SER A 141 15.77 -19.92 -26.00
N THR A 142 16.96 -19.41 -26.34
CA THR A 142 18.25 -19.96 -25.85
C THR A 142 18.37 -19.82 -24.35
N LEU A 143 18.10 -18.64 -23.79
CA LEU A 143 18.15 -18.37 -22.35
C LEU A 143 17.24 -19.34 -21.58
N VAL A 144 15.96 -19.46 -21.98
CA VAL A 144 14.99 -20.34 -21.34
C VAL A 144 15.43 -21.81 -21.44
N ARG A 145 15.97 -22.23 -22.58
CA ARG A 145 16.50 -23.59 -22.74
C ARG A 145 17.67 -23.87 -21.80
N GLU A 146 18.64 -22.96 -21.73
CA GLU A 146 19.78 -23.07 -20.82
C GLU A 146 19.31 -23.16 -19.36
N LEU A 147 18.44 -22.23 -18.95
CA LEU A 147 17.88 -22.17 -17.60
C LEU A 147 17.06 -23.41 -17.23
N GLY A 148 16.23 -23.91 -18.15
CA GLY A 148 15.47 -25.14 -17.93
C GLY A 148 16.35 -26.38 -17.82
N LEU A 149 17.42 -26.46 -18.62
CA LEU A 149 18.37 -27.58 -18.59
C LEU A 149 19.22 -27.59 -17.32
N SER A 150 19.83 -26.46 -16.98
CA SER A 150 20.80 -26.36 -15.89
C SER A 150 20.17 -26.10 -14.53
N GLY A 151 18.94 -25.55 -14.50
CA GLY A 151 18.36 -24.99 -13.29
C GLY A 151 19.08 -23.73 -12.82
N VAL A 152 18.75 -23.27 -11.61
CA VAL A 152 19.28 -22.07 -10.98
C VAL A 152 20.53 -22.30 -10.13
N ALA A 153 20.80 -23.55 -9.74
CA ALA A 153 21.89 -23.90 -8.82
C ALA A 153 23.29 -23.73 -9.43
N SER A 154 23.41 -23.84 -10.76
CA SER A 154 24.68 -23.74 -11.49
C SER A 154 24.90 -22.39 -12.17
N LEU A 155 24.19 -21.33 -11.76
CA LEU A 155 24.27 -20.02 -12.40
C LEU A 155 25.54 -19.26 -12.00
N GLY A 156 26.22 -18.67 -12.97
CA GLY A 156 27.31 -17.73 -12.73
C GLY A 156 26.82 -16.41 -12.14
N ALA A 157 27.67 -15.73 -11.37
CA ALA A 157 27.33 -14.49 -10.66
C ALA A 157 26.84 -13.35 -11.57
N ASP A 158 27.28 -13.32 -12.84
CA ASP A 158 26.92 -12.27 -13.81
C ASP A 158 25.58 -12.52 -14.52
N ARG A 159 24.97 -13.70 -14.33
CA ARG A 159 23.79 -14.11 -15.09
C ARG A 159 22.56 -13.21 -14.88
N PRO A 160 22.23 -12.75 -13.66
CA PRO A 160 21.12 -11.82 -13.47
C PRO A 160 21.30 -10.51 -14.23
N GLU A 161 22.53 -9.97 -14.29
CA GLU A 161 22.83 -8.75 -15.04
C GLU A 161 22.70 -8.96 -16.55
N GLN A 162 23.14 -10.12 -17.07
CA GLN A 162 22.93 -10.49 -18.47
C GLN A 162 21.44 -10.58 -18.85
N VAL A 163 20.63 -11.21 -17.99
CA VAL A 163 19.17 -11.32 -18.22
C VAL A 163 18.51 -9.94 -18.18
N ARG A 164 18.94 -9.05 -17.28
CA ARG A 164 18.47 -7.66 -17.23
C ARG A 164 18.83 -6.88 -18.50
N ALA A 165 20.06 -7.02 -18.99
CA ALA A 165 20.51 -6.40 -20.25
C ALA A 165 19.71 -6.93 -21.45
N LEU A 166 19.40 -8.23 -21.48
CA LEU A 166 18.49 -8.81 -22.48
C LEU A 166 17.09 -8.17 -22.38
N GLY A 167 16.56 -8.00 -21.17
CA GLY A 167 15.29 -7.31 -20.93
C GLY A 167 15.25 -5.90 -21.53
N GLU A 168 16.32 -5.11 -21.38
CA GLU A 168 16.45 -3.78 -21.99
C GLU A 168 16.50 -3.84 -23.53
N ALA A 169 17.24 -4.80 -24.09
CA ALA A 169 17.32 -5.00 -25.54
C ALA A 169 15.96 -5.41 -26.14
N LEU A 170 15.25 -6.34 -25.49
CA LEU A 170 13.89 -6.77 -25.87
C LEU A 170 12.92 -5.59 -25.88
N ARG A 171 13.02 -4.69 -24.87
CA ARG A 171 12.22 -3.46 -24.80
C ARG A 171 12.46 -2.57 -26.01
N ALA A 172 13.73 -2.35 -26.35
CA ALA A 172 14.14 -1.52 -27.50
C ALA A 172 13.63 -2.09 -28.83
N ASN A 173 13.46 -3.41 -28.91
CA ASN A 173 12.95 -4.12 -30.08
C ASN A 173 11.41 -4.30 -30.06
N GLY A 174 10.70 -3.72 -29.09
CA GLY A 174 9.23 -3.78 -29.02
C GLY A 174 8.65 -5.03 -28.35
N LEU A 175 9.46 -5.98 -27.89
CA LEU A 175 9.02 -7.22 -27.25
C LEU A 175 8.69 -6.99 -25.76
N ARG A 176 7.57 -6.29 -25.48
CA ARG A 176 7.26 -5.77 -24.14
C ARG A 176 7.02 -6.85 -23.08
N ARG A 177 6.24 -7.91 -23.37
CA ARG A 177 6.02 -9.00 -22.39
C ARG A 177 7.31 -9.73 -22.08
N LEU A 178 8.06 -10.13 -23.10
CA LEU A 178 9.37 -10.79 -22.91
C LEU A 178 10.35 -9.89 -22.14
N SER A 179 10.35 -8.58 -22.40
CA SER A 179 11.14 -7.62 -21.65
C SER A 179 10.74 -7.56 -20.16
N ALA A 180 9.44 -7.44 -19.87
CA ALA A 180 8.93 -7.39 -18.50
C ALA A 180 9.28 -8.67 -17.73
N ARG A 181 9.01 -9.84 -18.33
CA ARG A 181 9.33 -11.14 -17.73
C ARG A 181 10.83 -11.37 -17.56
N ALA A 182 11.67 -10.89 -18.48
CA ALA A 182 13.12 -10.95 -18.31
C ALA A 182 13.59 -10.10 -17.11
N VAL A 183 13.00 -8.92 -16.89
CA VAL A 183 13.33 -8.08 -15.73
C VAL A 183 12.88 -8.74 -14.41
N GLU A 184 11.68 -9.31 -14.38
CA GLU A 184 11.18 -10.09 -13.23
C GLU A 184 12.07 -11.30 -12.94
N LEU A 185 12.41 -12.07 -13.98
CA LEU A 185 13.30 -13.22 -13.88
C LEU A 185 14.68 -12.83 -13.37
N ALA A 186 15.27 -11.74 -13.86
CA ALA A 186 16.56 -11.25 -13.37
C ALA A 186 16.52 -10.94 -11.86
N GLY A 187 15.46 -10.31 -11.36
CA GLY A 187 15.29 -10.06 -9.92
C GLY A 187 15.17 -11.35 -9.10
N LEU A 188 14.50 -12.37 -9.64
CA LEU A 188 14.40 -13.68 -9.00
C LEU A 188 15.74 -14.42 -8.99
N LEU A 189 16.53 -14.31 -10.06
CA LEU A 189 17.87 -14.89 -10.15
C LEU A 189 18.86 -14.17 -9.21
N ASP A 190 18.72 -12.86 -8.98
CA ASP A 190 19.49 -12.15 -7.94
C ASP A 190 19.25 -12.76 -6.55
N ALA A 191 17.99 -13.05 -6.21
CA ALA A 191 17.63 -13.69 -4.94
C ALA A 191 18.25 -15.10 -4.81
N ALA A 192 18.25 -15.88 -5.90
CA ALA A 192 18.90 -17.19 -5.93
C ALA A 192 20.42 -17.08 -5.73
N ALA A 193 21.08 -16.17 -6.45
CA ALA A 193 22.52 -15.95 -6.38
C ALA A 193 22.98 -15.46 -5.00
N ALA A 194 22.18 -14.59 -4.37
CA ALA A 194 22.46 -14.05 -3.05
C ALA A 194 22.18 -15.05 -1.91
N ARG A 195 21.57 -16.21 -2.20
CA ARG A 195 21.21 -17.26 -1.22
C ARG A 195 20.41 -16.71 -0.03
N THR A 196 19.55 -15.74 -0.28
CA THR A 196 18.76 -15.04 0.74
C THR A 196 17.61 -15.87 1.29
N GLY A 197 17.34 -17.05 0.73
CA GLY A 197 16.17 -17.86 1.05
C GLY A 197 14.85 -17.31 0.48
N THR A 198 14.92 -16.29 -0.37
CA THR A 198 13.75 -15.62 -0.98
C THR A 198 13.53 -16.02 -2.45
N PHE A 199 14.20 -17.08 -2.92
CA PHE A 199 13.99 -17.62 -4.26
C PHE A 199 12.74 -18.49 -4.27
N GLU A 200 11.89 -18.28 -5.26
CA GLU A 200 10.58 -18.92 -5.39
C GLU A 200 10.55 -19.75 -6.69
N ALA A 201 10.79 -21.06 -6.59
CA ALA A 201 10.85 -21.95 -7.76
C ALA A 201 9.57 -21.95 -8.64
N PRO A 202 8.35 -21.84 -8.07
CA PRO A 202 7.14 -21.79 -8.89
C PRO A 202 7.00 -20.48 -9.68
N VAL A 203 7.42 -19.34 -9.12
CA VAL A 203 7.49 -18.06 -9.84
C VAL A 203 8.50 -18.17 -10.98
N TYR A 204 9.64 -18.82 -10.72
CA TYR A 204 10.63 -19.12 -11.76
C TYR A 204 10.03 -19.99 -12.88
N ALA A 205 9.34 -21.08 -12.53
CA ALA A 205 8.71 -21.96 -13.52
C ALA A 205 7.61 -21.26 -14.33
N ASP A 206 6.77 -20.43 -13.69
CA ASP A 206 5.75 -19.62 -14.36
C ASP A 206 6.38 -18.60 -15.33
N LEU A 207 7.44 -17.89 -14.91
CA LEU A 207 8.17 -16.94 -15.75
C LEU A 207 8.84 -17.61 -16.95
N VAL A 208 9.52 -18.73 -16.73
CA VAL A 208 10.20 -19.48 -17.79
C VAL A 208 9.18 -20.06 -18.78
N ALA A 209 8.05 -20.58 -18.29
CA ALA A 209 6.96 -21.05 -19.12
C ALA A 209 6.36 -19.91 -19.97
N ASP A 210 6.04 -18.76 -19.35
CA ASP A 210 5.49 -17.60 -20.04
C ASP A 210 6.45 -17.06 -21.12
N MET A 211 7.74 -16.95 -20.79
CA MET A 211 8.77 -16.51 -21.72
C MET A 211 8.89 -17.45 -22.92
N LEU A 212 8.89 -18.78 -22.73
CA LEU A 212 8.98 -19.72 -23.85
C LEU A 212 7.74 -19.69 -24.73
N LEU A 213 6.55 -19.70 -24.13
CA LEU A 213 5.29 -19.70 -24.88
C LEU A 213 5.13 -18.40 -25.67
N THR A 214 5.44 -17.27 -25.04
CA THR A 214 5.45 -15.96 -25.70
C THR A 214 6.47 -15.93 -26.83
N ALA A 215 7.71 -16.39 -26.59
CA ALA A 215 8.76 -16.44 -27.60
C ALA A 215 8.31 -17.25 -28.83
N ARG A 216 7.74 -18.45 -28.64
CA ARG A 216 7.23 -19.30 -29.72
C ARG A 216 6.08 -18.67 -30.50
N LYS A 217 5.13 -18.05 -29.79
CA LYS A 217 3.98 -17.40 -30.43
C LYS A 217 4.43 -16.21 -31.28
N VAL A 218 5.40 -15.44 -30.79
CA VAL A 218 6.00 -14.34 -31.55
C VAL A 218 6.91 -14.85 -32.67
N GLU A 219 7.65 -15.94 -32.48
CA GLU A 219 8.48 -16.55 -33.52
C GLU A 219 7.64 -16.99 -34.73
N LYS A 220 6.54 -17.70 -34.49
CA LYS A 220 5.55 -18.05 -35.53
C LYS A 220 5.03 -16.81 -36.24
N HIS A 221 4.77 -15.75 -35.47
CA HIS A 221 4.32 -14.49 -36.03
C HIS A 221 5.31 -13.86 -37.01
N LEU A 222 6.58 -13.80 -36.59
CA LEU A 222 7.68 -13.30 -37.40
C LEU A 222 7.99 -14.23 -38.59
N GLY A 223 7.52 -15.48 -38.56
CA GLY A 223 7.58 -16.47 -39.62
C GLY A 223 6.43 -16.40 -40.65
N GLY A 224 5.40 -15.58 -40.41
CA GLY A 224 4.29 -15.36 -41.34
C GLY A 224 2.89 -15.58 -40.77
N ASP A 225 2.76 -16.19 -39.59
CA ASP A 225 1.45 -16.42 -38.96
C ASP A 225 0.91 -15.12 -38.36
N ALA A 226 -0.28 -14.66 -38.76
CA ALA A 226 -0.82 -13.44 -38.15
C ALA A 226 -1.15 -13.67 -36.65
N LEU A 227 -0.68 -12.77 -35.77
CA LEU A 227 -1.18 -12.72 -34.40
C LEU A 227 -2.62 -12.23 -34.40
N GLU A 228 -3.44 -12.87 -33.56
CA GLU A 228 -4.77 -12.34 -33.29
C GLU A 228 -4.65 -10.92 -32.71
N PRO A 229 -5.46 -9.94 -33.17
CA PRO A 229 -5.33 -8.56 -32.74
C PRO A 229 -5.31 -8.36 -31.21
N ARG A 230 -6.06 -9.18 -30.46
CA ARG A 230 -6.09 -9.14 -28.99
C ARG A 230 -4.77 -9.50 -28.32
N HIS A 231 -3.91 -10.29 -28.96
CA HIS A 231 -2.59 -10.69 -28.44
C HIS A 231 -1.48 -9.71 -28.83
N VAL A 232 -1.72 -8.81 -29.80
CA VAL A 232 -0.67 -7.95 -30.37
C VAL A 232 -0.13 -6.94 -29.36
N GLU A 233 -0.99 -6.25 -28.61
CA GLU A 233 -0.53 -5.29 -27.59
C GLU A 233 0.22 -6.01 -26.47
N GLU A 234 -0.32 -7.15 -26.05
CA GLU A 234 0.17 -7.95 -24.94
C GLU A 234 1.54 -8.57 -25.24
N LEU A 235 1.70 -9.24 -26.39
CA LEU A 235 2.93 -9.99 -26.70
C LEU A 235 4.04 -9.11 -27.31
N ILE A 236 3.69 -8.26 -28.29
CA ILE A 236 4.66 -7.50 -29.11
C ILE A 236 4.57 -5.99 -28.90
N GLY A 237 3.86 -5.52 -27.87
CA GLY A 237 3.93 -4.14 -27.40
C GLY A 237 3.64 -3.08 -28.46
N LYS A 238 2.81 -3.40 -29.46
CA LYS A 238 2.49 -2.49 -30.56
C LYS A 238 1.88 -1.21 -29.98
N THR A 239 2.47 -0.07 -30.30
CA THR A 239 1.83 1.22 -30.02
C THR A 239 0.72 1.41 -31.04
N TRP A 240 -0.51 1.18 -30.62
CA TRP A 240 -1.66 1.41 -31.47
C TRP A 240 -1.77 2.87 -31.89
N THR A 241 -2.18 3.08 -33.13
CA THR A 241 -2.49 4.39 -33.68
C THR A 241 -4.01 4.56 -33.76
N LYS A 242 -4.46 5.80 -33.97
CA LYS A 242 -5.89 6.09 -34.21
C LYS A 242 -6.50 5.31 -35.38
N LYS A 243 -5.69 4.72 -36.27
CA LYS A 243 -6.19 3.91 -37.40
C LYS A 243 -6.49 2.47 -37.03
N ASP A 244 -5.96 1.98 -35.91
CA ASP A 244 -6.09 0.59 -35.50
C ASP A 244 -7.30 0.34 -34.59
N ARG A 245 -8.02 1.41 -34.20
CA ARG A 245 -9.18 1.33 -33.31
C ARG A 245 -10.44 0.92 -34.08
N ALA A 246 -11.23 0.01 -33.52
CA ALA A 246 -12.57 -0.25 -34.00
C ALA A 246 -13.52 0.84 -33.47
N PRO A 247 -14.49 1.34 -34.27
CA PRO A 247 -15.46 2.30 -33.77
C PRO A 247 -16.29 1.68 -32.66
N VAL A 248 -16.55 2.47 -31.61
CA VAL A 248 -17.46 2.10 -30.53
C VAL A 248 -18.41 3.26 -30.26
N GLU A 249 -19.69 2.97 -30.13
CA GLU A 249 -20.75 3.96 -30.01
C GLU A 249 -21.78 3.54 -28.96
N GLY A 250 -22.43 4.52 -28.34
CA GLY A 250 -23.57 4.28 -27.47
C GLY A 250 -23.24 3.72 -26.08
N LEU A 251 -21.97 3.75 -25.66
CA LEU A 251 -21.58 3.28 -24.33
C LEU A 251 -22.19 4.17 -23.23
N LYS A 252 -22.51 3.56 -22.08
CA LYS A 252 -22.94 4.28 -20.87
C LYS A 252 -21.95 4.00 -19.76
N LEU A 253 -20.92 4.84 -19.64
CA LEU A 253 -19.76 4.55 -18.80
C LEU A 253 -19.84 5.23 -17.44
N VAL A 254 -19.52 4.48 -16.38
CA VAL A 254 -19.27 5.01 -15.03
C VAL A 254 -17.83 4.71 -14.63
N GLU A 255 -17.08 5.74 -14.26
CA GLU A 255 -15.71 5.58 -13.74
C GLU A 255 -15.77 5.05 -12.30
N TYR A 256 -15.13 3.90 -12.05
CA TYR A 256 -15.03 3.31 -10.71
C TYR A 256 -13.63 3.40 -10.12
N ALA A 257 -12.61 3.73 -10.92
CA ALA A 257 -11.26 3.94 -10.42
C ALA A 257 -10.51 4.93 -11.30
N PHE A 258 -9.71 5.78 -10.65
CA PHE A 258 -8.73 6.64 -11.31
C PHE A 258 -7.39 6.50 -10.61
N SER A 259 -6.34 6.19 -11.36
CA SER A 259 -4.98 6.05 -10.83
C SER A 259 -3.99 6.94 -11.56
N SER A 260 -2.97 7.43 -10.84
CA SER A 260 -1.88 8.22 -11.41
C SER A 260 -0.53 7.77 -10.88
N LYS A 261 0.17 6.92 -11.64
CA LYS A 261 1.46 6.35 -11.23
C LYS A 261 2.62 6.80 -12.11
N VAL A 262 3.82 6.84 -11.54
CA VAL A 262 5.07 7.02 -12.31
C VAL A 262 5.76 5.66 -12.42
N THR A 263 5.91 5.19 -13.65
CA THR A 263 6.58 3.92 -13.95
C THR A 263 8.10 4.01 -13.70
N PRO A 264 8.80 2.88 -13.51
CA PRO A 264 10.25 2.87 -13.28
C PRO A 264 11.07 3.57 -14.38
N ASP A 265 10.58 3.56 -15.62
CA ASP A 265 11.16 4.27 -16.77
C ASP A 265 10.78 5.76 -16.84
N ARG A 266 10.20 6.29 -15.77
CA ARG A 266 9.81 7.70 -15.60
C ARG A 266 8.74 8.15 -16.60
N PHE A 267 7.72 7.32 -16.83
CA PHE A 267 6.49 7.77 -17.47
C PHE A 267 5.39 7.93 -16.42
N MET A 268 4.68 9.05 -16.48
CA MET A 268 3.44 9.25 -15.75
C MET A 268 2.30 8.59 -16.53
N VAL A 269 1.62 7.65 -15.89
CA VAL A 269 0.44 6.94 -16.41
C VAL A 269 -0.75 7.36 -15.57
N ARG A 270 -1.73 8.00 -16.21
CA ARG A 270 -3.05 8.28 -15.63
C ARG A 270 -4.08 7.39 -16.29
N GLU A 271 -4.82 6.63 -15.51
CA GLU A 271 -5.77 5.64 -16.00
C GLU A 271 -7.13 5.81 -15.33
N SER A 272 -8.17 5.99 -16.15
CA SER A 272 -9.57 5.83 -15.74
C SER A 272 -10.03 4.41 -16.06
N ARG A 273 -10.72 3.76 -15.12
CA ARG A 273 -11.37 2.47 -15.33
C ARG A 273 -12.89 2.64 -15.25
N PHE A 274 -13.59 2.07 -16.23
CA PHE A 274 -15.02 2.21 -16.40
C PHE A 274 -15.73 0.86 -16.41
N VAL A 275 -16.97 0.86 -15.98
CA VAL A 275 -17.95 -0.20 -16.28
C VAL A 275 -19.02 0.38 -17.20
N ASP A 276 -19.42 -0.37 -18.22
CA ASP A 276 -20.55 -0.02 -19.07
C ASP A 276 -21.86 -0.52 -18.45
N LEU A 277 -22.79 0.39 -18.22
CA LEU A 277 -24.09 0.11 -17.61
C LEU A 277 -25.04 -0.69 -18.51
N VAL A 278 -24.70 -0.88 -19.79
CA VAL A 278 -25.51 -1.69 -20.70
C VAL A 278 -25.04 -3.15 -20.67
N SER A 279 -23.75 -3.37 -20.95
CA SER A 279 -23.16 -4.70 -21.12
C SER A 279 -22.52 -5.31 -19.86
N GLY A 280 -22.19 -4.49 -18.85
CA GLY A 280 -21.33 -4.90 -17.73
C GLY A 280 -19.84 -5.01 -18.10
N GLY A 281 -19.47 -4.66 -19.35
CA GLY A 281 -18.10 -4.71 -19.82
C GLY A 281 -17.19 -3.70 -19.11
N HIS A 282 -15.94 -4.07 -18.87
CA HIS A 282 -14.94 -3.21 -18.25
C HIS A 282 -14.06 -2.54 -19.32
N TYR A 283 -13.81 -1.25 -19.16
CA TYR A 283 -13.05 -0.41 -20.09
C TYR A 283 -11.99 0.42 -19.37
N SER A 284 -10.95 0.87 -20.10
CA SER A 284 -9.91 1.74 -19.57
C SER A 284 -9.56 2.88 -20.53
N GLU A 285 -9.26 4.06 -20.02
CA GLU A 285 -8.70 5.17 -20.78
C GLU A 285 -7.39 5.64 -20.15
N LYS A 286 -6.31 5.71 -20.94
CA LYS A 286 -4.94 5.93 -20.44
C LYS A 286 -4.28 7.14 -21.08
N GLN A 287 -3.76 8.05 -20.25
CA GLN A 287 -2.80 9.08 -20.65
C GLN A 287 -1.40 8.67 -20.16
N ILE A 288 -0.46 8.47 -21.09
CA ILE A 288 0.93 8.08 -20.80
C ILE A 288 1.86 9.18 -21.30
N LEU A 289 2.59 9.82 -20.39
CA LEU A 289 3.47 10.95 -20.69
C LEU A 289 4.85 10.75 -20.05
N PRO A 290 5.95 11.22 -20.63
CA PRO A 290 7.23 11.29 -19.92
C PRO A 290 7.07 12.14 -18.65
N ALA A 291 7.57 11.69 -17.50
CA ALA A 291 7.35 12.34 -16.19
C ALA A 291 7.90 13.78 -16.11
N ASN A 292 8.80 14.16 -17.03
CA ASN A 292 9.37 15.50 -17.11
C ASN A 292 8.58 16.46 -18.01
N LEU A 293 7.59 15.96 -18.77
CA LEU A 293 6.83 16.73 -19.73
C LEU A 293 5.71 17.48 -19.01
N LYS A 294 5.80 18.82 -18.96
CA LYS A 294 4.84 19.69 -18.25
C LYS A 294 3.84 20.40 -19.17
N THR A 295 3.96 20.22 -20.48
CA THR A 295 3.23 21.00 -21.49
C THR A 295 1.87 20.41 -21.87
N VAL A 296 1.54 19.21 -21.38
CA VAL A 296 0.29 18.52 -21.69
C VAL A 296 -0.64 18.62 -20.50
N ALA A 297 -1.87 19.09 -20.74
CA ALA A 297 -2.90 19.15 -19.72
C ALA A 297 -3.13 17.75 -19.12
N PRO A 298 -3.20 17.64 -17.78
CA PRO A 298 -3.41 16.36 -17.15
C PRO A 298 -4.79 15.80 -17.50
N LYS A 299 -4.86 14.49 -17.78
CA LYS A 299 -6.14 13.78 -17.79
C LYS A 299 -6.76 13.91 -16.41
N ASN A 300 -8.00 14.37 -16.37
CA ASN A 300 -8.80 14.46 -15.16
C ASN A 300 -9.63 13.17 -15.00
N SER A 301 -10.01 12.90 -13.75
CA SER A 301 -10.98 11.86 -13.40
C SER A 301 -12.37 12.24 -13.89
N HIS A 302 -13.17 11.22 -14.25
CA HIS A 302 -14.60 11.35 -14.59
C HIS A 302 -15.51 10.92 -13.42
N ALA A 303 -14.97 10.83 -12.20
CA ALA A 303 -15.69 10.37 -11.03
C ALA A 303 -16.94 11.20 -10.77
N GLY A 304 -18.04 10.53 -10.45
CA GLY A 304 -19.32 11.16 -10.16
C GLY A 304 -20.17 11.53 -11.38
N ALA A 305 -19.73 11.22 -12.62
CA ALA A 305 -20.52 11.41 -13.83
C ALA A 305 -20.78 10.09 -14.59
N VAL A 306 -21.93 9.99 -15.27
CA VAL A 306 -22.26 8.93 -16.22
C VAL A 306 -22.03 9.45 -17.63
N LEU A 307 -21.06 8.93 -18.36
CA LEU A 307 -20.82 9.34 -19.75
C LEU A 307 -21.86 8.68 -20.66
N GLN A 308 -22.94 9.41 -21.00
CA GLN A 308 -24.06 8.91 -21.79
C GLN A 308 -23.76 8.97 -23.28
N GLY A 309 -24.01 7.86 -23.98
CA GLY A 309 -23.80 7.76 -25.42
C GLY A 309 -22.36 8.04 -25.82
N ALA A 310 -21.40 7.64 -24.98
CA ALA A 310 -19.98 7.83 -25.23
C ALA A 310 -19.58 7.07 -26.50
N HIS A 311 -18.78 7.73 -27.34
CA HIS A 311 -18.26 7.17 -28.58
C HIS A 311 -16.79 7.52 -28.80
N GLY A 312 -16.16 6.74 -29.66
CA GLY A 312 -14.76 6.91 -30.02
C GLY A 312 -14.23 5.63 -30.66
N GLY A 313 -13.03 5.24 -30.27
CA GLY A 313 -12.44 3.98 -30.72
C GLY A 313 -12.03 3.04 -29.59
N GLN A 314 -12.18 1.75 -29.82
CA GLN A 314 -11.67 0.69 -28.97
C GLN A 314 -10.43 0.05 -29.60
N TYR A 315 -9.36 -0.06 -28.82
CA TYR A 315 -8.16 -0.79 -29.25
C TYR A 315 -8.35 -2.30 -29.05
N PRO A 316 -7.76 -3.13 -29.93
CA PRO A 316 -7.75 -4.58 -29.73
C PRO A 316 -7.00 -4.95 -28.44
N GLY A 317 -7.56 -5.87 -27.65
CA GLY A 317 -6.96 -6.32 -26.39
C GLY A 317 -7.97 -6.99 -25.47
N PHE A 318 -7.51 -7.36 -24.29
CA PHE A 318 -8.33 -7.95 -23.22
C PHE A 318 -9.02 -6.87 -22.38
N ALA A 319 -10.02 -7.27 -21.60
CA ALA A 319 -10.62 -6.39 -20.61
C ALA A 319 -9.58 -6.01 -19.52
N PRO A 320 -9.58 -4.77 -18.99
CA PRO A 320 -10.48 -3.67 -19.35
C PRO A 320 -10.11 -3.09 -20.71
N HIS A 321 -11.05 -3.12 -21.66
CA HIS A 321 -10.77 -2.76 -23.05
C HIS A 321 -10.38 -1.29 -23.16
N ARG A 322 -9.26 -1.03 -23.83
CA ARG A 322 -8.70 0.31 -23.92
C ARG A 322 -9.49 1.16 -24.92
N LEU A 323 -9.95 2.32 -24.48
CA LEU A 323 -10.67 3.31 -25.27
C LEU A 323 -9.79 4.52 -25.64
N ASP A 324 -10.09 5.10 -26.79
CA ASP A 324 -9.78 6.47 -27.20
C ASP A 324 -11.13 7.20 -27.25
N LEU A 325 -11.55 7.77 -26.12
CA LEU A 325 -12.83 8.45 -26.01
C LEU A 325 -12.75 9.79 -26.75
N GLU A 326 -13.69 10.02 -27.68
CA GLU A 326 -13.69 11.25 -28.48
C GLU A 326 -14.70 12.25 -27.95
N SER A 327 -15.96 11.83 -27.74
CA SER A 327 -16.96 12.63 -27.04
C SER A 327 -18.12 11.79 -26.50
N TRP A 328 -19.03 12.44 -25.78
CA TRP A 328 -20.25 11.88 -25.23
C TRP A 328 -21.37 12.92 -25.34
N LYS A 329 -22.62 12.47 -25.32
CA LYS A 329 -23.77 13.36 -25.51
C LYS A 329 -24.02 14.23 -24.28
N ASP A 330 -23.94 13.62 -23.11
CA ASP A 330 -24.29 14.21 -21.83
C ASP A 330 -23.56 13.47 -20.69
N ALA A 331 -23.34 14.16 -19.58
CA ALA A 331 -22.63 13.66 -18.41
C ALA A 331 -23.39 13.98 -17.12
N PRO A 332 -24.63 13.44 -16.93
CA PRO A 332 -25.35 13.60 -15.68
C PRO A 332 -24.55 13.01 -14.52
N SER A 333 -24.83 13.48 -13.30
CA SER A 333 -24.24 12.89 -12.11
C SER A 333 -24.62 11.43 -11.96
N VAL A 334 -23.73 10.61 -11.40
CA VAL A 334 -24.04 9.24 -11.00
C VAL A 334 -25.17 9.26 -9.98
N ASP A 335 -26.36 8.85 -10.41
CA ASP A 335 -27.58 8.84 -9.62
C ASP A 335 -27.96 7.42 -9.20
N ARG A 336 -29.07 7.32 -8.48
CA ARG A 336 -29.59 6.03 -8.00
C ARG A 336 -29.85 5.05 -9.14
N ALA A 337 -30.44 5.51 -10.24
CA ALA A 337 -30.80 4.64 -11.37
C ALA A 337 -29.54 4.08 -12.06
N ALA A 338 -28.50 4.89 -12.21
CA ALA A 338 -27.21 4.44 -12.75
C ALA A 338 -26.57 3.37 -11.86
N LEU A 339 -26.62 3.53 -10.53
CA LEU A 339 -26.07 2.56 -9.59
C LEU A 339 -26.90 1.28 -9.48
N GLU A 340 -28.23 1.37 -9.53
CA GLU A 340 -29.11 0.20 -9.63
C GLU A 340 -28.77 -0.59 -10.90
N ARG A 341 -28.59 0.11 -12.04
CA ARG A 341 -28.19 -0.52 -13.29
C ARG A 341 -26.79 -1.14 -13.23
N LEU A 342 -25.84 -0.51 -12.55
CA LEU A 342 -24.50 -1.08 -12.32
C LEU A 342 -24.60 -2.41 -11.57
N VAL A 343 -25.39 -2.45 -10.49
CA VAL A 343 -25.61 -3.68 -9.71
C VAL A 343 -26.33 -4.74 -10.55
N GLU A 344 -27.27 -4.34 -11.40
CA GLU A 344 -27.95 -5.26 -12.32
C GLU A 344 -26.98 -5.98 -13.27
N VAL A 345 -26.04 -5.24 -13.89
CA VAL A 345 -25.07 -5.81 -14.85
C VAL A 345 -23.87 -6.48 -14.20
N ALA A 346 -23.65 -6.28 -12.89
CA ALA A 346 -22.63 -7.00 -12.14
C ALA A 346 -22.91 -8.50 -12.11
N LEU A 347 -21.83 -9.31 -12.06
CA LEU A 347 -21.93 -10.75 -11.92
C LEU A 347 -22.74 -11.11 -10.65
N PRO A 348 -23.69 -12.04 -10.74
CA PRO A 348 -24.70 -12.24 -9.71
C PRO A 348 -24.13 -12.81 -8.41
N ASP A 349 -23.05 -13.58 -8.47
CA ASP A 349 -22.41 -14.26 -7.36
C ASP A 349 -20.94 -14.61 -7.68
N VAL A 350 -20.22 -15.11 -6.67
CA VAL A 350 -18.82 -15.55 -6.79
C VAL A 350 -18.69 -16.77 -7.70
N GLY A 351 -19.70 -17.62 -7.82
CA GLY A 351 -19.69 -18.75 -8.76
C GLY A 351 -19.59 -18.29 -10.21
N ALA A 352 -20.33 -17.24 -10.58
CA ALA A 352 -20.26 -16.61 -11.89
C ALA A 352 -18.88 -15.99 -12.14
N VAL A 353 -18.27 -15.35 -11.13
CA VAL A 353 -16.88 -14.87 -11.19
C VAL A 353 -15.91 -15.99 -11.48
N MET A 354 -16.00 -17.10 -10.74
CA MET A 354 -15.09 -18.24 -10.93
C MET A 354 -15.25 -18.87 -12.31
N THR A 355 -16.46 -18.91 -12.85
CA THR A 355 -16.72 -19.38 -14.22
C THR A 355 -16.06 -18.47 -15.26
N ALA A 356 -16.25 -17.15 -15.13
CA ALA A 356 -15.61 -16.18 -16.01
C ALA A 356 -14.08 -16.22 -15.91
N PHE A 357 -13.54 -16.37 -14.71
CA PHE A 357 -12.10 -16.48 -14.48
C PHE A 357 -11.52 -17.77 -15.07
N GLN A 358 -12.21 -18.90 -14.94
CA GLN A 358 -11.80 -20.15 -15.58
C GLN A 358 -11.77 -20.04 -17.11
N GLU A 359 -12.75 -19.38 -17.72
CA GLU A 359 -12.76 -19.15 -19.18
C GLU A 359 -11.60 -18.25 -19.60
N HIS A 360 -11.37 -17.16 -18.86
CA HIS A 360 -10.26 -16.23 -19.08
C HIS A 360 -8.90 -16.93 -19.05
N ARG A 361 -8.69 -17.86 -18.12
CA ARG A 361 -7.43 -18.59 -17.94
C ARG A 361 -7.21 -19.72 -18.97
N LYS A 362 -8.17 -20.03 -19.85
CA LYS A 362 -7.95 -20.94 -20.99
C LYS A 362 -7.02 -20.34 -22.04
N ASP A 363 -7.01 -19.01 -22.19
CA ASP A 363 -6.06 -18.32 -23.04
C ASP A 363 -4.79 -18.02 -22.25
N VAL A 364 -3.74 -18.81 -22.48
CA VAL A 364 -2.43 -18.68 -21.80
C VAL A 364 -1.75 -17.33 -22.05
N PHE A 365 -2.18 -16.58 -23.07
CA PHE A 365 -1.66 -15.26 -23.38
C PHE A 365 -2.51 -14.13 -22.79
N ALA A 366 -3.68 -14.43 -22.21
CA ALA A 366 -4.46 -13.43 -21.49
C ALA A 366 -3.71 -12.93 -20.24
N PRO A 367 -3.99 -11.70 -19.78
CA PRO A 367 -3.46 -11.18 -18.52
C PRO A 367 -3.79 -12.10 -17.34
N ASP A 368 -2.98 -12.07 -16.29
CA ASP A 368 -3.22 -12.92 -15.11
C ASP A 368 -4.47 -12.53 -14.31
N LEU A 369 -4.90 -11.29 -14.45
CA LEU A 369 -6.03 -10.71 -13.76
C LEU A 369 -7.24 -10.52 -14.70
N LEU A 370 -8.43 -10.80 -14.20
CA LEU A 370 -9.71 -10.56 -14.86
C LEU A 370 -10.46 -9.42 -14.16
N PRO A 371 -10.74 -8.29 -14.82
CA PRO A 371 -11.61 -7.28 -14.24
C PRO A 371 -13.05 -7.80 -14.07
N VAL A 372 -13.64 -7.57 -12.90
CA VAL A 372 -15.01 -7.96 -12.59
C VAL A 372 -15.74 -6.87 -11.80
N SER A 373 -17.06 -6.89 -11.95
CA SER A 373 -18.02 -6.34 -10.99
C SER A 373 -18.84 -7.51 -10.48
N VAL A 374 -18.93 -7.68 -9.17
CA VAL A 374 -19.61 -8.83 -8.55
C VAL A 374 -20.48 -8.37 -7.40
N ARG A 375 -21.67 -8.94 -7.26
CA ARG A 375 -22.53 -8.72 -6.11
C ARG A 375 -21.95 -9.43 -4.88
N ALA A 376 -21.81 -8.70 -3.80
CA ALA A 376 -21.34 -9.21 -2.53
C ALA A 376 -22.16 -8.58 -1.41
N GLU A 377 -22.39 -9.31 -0.33
CA GLU A 377 -23.22 -8.85 0.78
C GLU A 377 -22.40 -8.45 2.00
N THR A 378 -21.23 -9.06 2.18
CA THR A 378 -20.37 -8.76 3.33
C THR A 378 -18.89 -8.92 3.05
N LEU A 379 -18.08 -8.17 3.81
CA LEU A 379 -16.68 -8.44 4.05
C LEU A 379 -16.54 -9.28 5.33
N LEU A 380 -16.11 -10.53 5.22
CA LEU A 380 -15.65 -11.34 6.34
C LEU A 380 -14.24 -10.92 6.72
N ALA A 381 -14.09 -10.26 7.86
CA ALA A 381 -12.80 -9.95 8.47
C ALA A 381 -12.29 -11.16 9.27
N SER A 382 -11.00 -11.49 9.08
CA SER A 382 -10.35 -12.62 9.75
C SER A 382 -8.87 -12.32 9.96
N GLY A 383 -8.33 -12.76 11.10
CA GLY A 383 -6.90 -12.64 11.44
C GLY A 383 -5.94 -13.33 10.46
N THR A 384 -6.43 -14.23 9.60
CA THR A 384 -5.61 -14.87 8.55
C THR A 384 -5.69 -14.12 7.23
N ARG A 385 -6.90 -14.00 6.68
CA ARG A 385 -7.16 -13.36 5.38
C ARG A 385 -8.63 -13.05 5.21
N SER A 386 -8.96 -11.77 5.06
CA SER A 386 -10.34 -11.31 4.86
C SER A 386 -10.90 -11.72 3.49
N GLN A 387 -12.22 -11.81 3.38
CA GLN A 387 -12.93 -12.30 2.18
C GLN A 387 -14.18 -11.48 1.90
N PHE A 388 -14.47 -11.19 0.63
CA PHE A 388 -15.82 -10.76 0.24
C PHE A 388 -16.70 -11.97 0.03
N VAL A 389 -17.88 -11.97 0.64
CA VAL A 389 -18.84 -13.08 0.62
C VAL A 389 -20.14 -12.65 -0.04
N ASP A 390 -20.62 -13.46 -0.98
CA ASP A 390 -21.92 -13.25 -1.65
C ASP A 390 -23.11 -13.79 -0.83
N GLY A 391 -24.32 -13.54 -1.33
CA GLY A 391 -25.56 -14.01 -0.68
C GLY A 391 -25.77 -15.53 -0.68
N THR A 392 -24.93 -16.29 -1.40
CA THR A 392 -24.91 -17.76 -1.36
C THR A 392 -23.90 -18.31 -0.34
N GLY A 393 -23.21 -17.42 0.39
CA GLY A 393 -22.17 -17.78 1.34
C GLY A 393 -20.85 -18.16 0.66
N ARG A 394 -20.61 -17.76 -0.59
CA ARG A 394 -19.35 -18.04 -1.29
C ARG A 394 -18.40 -16.84 -1.21
N GLY A 395 -17.13 -17.11 -0.89
CA GLY A 395 -16.11 -16.12 -0.62
C GLY A 395 -15.04 -15.99 -1.72
N LEU A 396 -14.57 -14.75 -1.95
CA LEU A 396 -13.31 -14.43 -2.63
C LEU A 396 -12.36 -13.76 -1.63
N PHE A 397 -11.11 -14.19 -1.61
CA PHE A 397 -10.10 -13.63 -0.72
C PHE A 397 -9.72 -12.20 -1.11
N LEU A 398 -9.37 -11.38 -0.13
CA LEU A 398 -8.66 -10.12 -0.34
C LEU A 398 -7.15 -10.35 -0.39
N PRO A 399 -6.36 -9.57 -1.15
CA PRO A 399 -4.91 -9.68 -1.08
C PRO A 399 -4.40 -9.37 0.32
N VAL A 400 -3.25 -9.93 0.69
CA VAL A 400 -2.58 -9.64 1.97
C VAL A 400 -1.88 -8.28 1.85
N ASP A 401 -2.70 -7.22 1.89
CA ASP A 401 -2.26 -5.84 1.73
C ASP A 401 -2.83 -4.98 2.88
N PRO A 402 -2.02 -4.65 3.89
CA PRO A 402 -2.43 -3.79 4.99
C PRO A 402 -2.91 -2.40 4.53
N SER A 403 -2.53 -1.95 3.32
CA SER A 403 -2.98 -0.66 2.79
C SER A 403 -4.46 -0.65 2.40
N LEU A 404 -5.11 -1.81 2.28
CA LEU A 404 -6.54 -1.91 1.97
C LEU A 404 -7.46 -1.80 3.19
N GLU A 405 -6.95 -2.06 4.40
CA GLU A 405 -7.78 -2.09 5.62
C GLU A 405 -8.51 -0.77 5.83
N GLU A 406 -7.79 0.36 5.74
CA GLU A 406 -8.36 1.68 6.00
C GLU A 406 -9.33 2.16 4.90
N PRO A 407 -9.01 2.06 3.58
CA PRO A 407 -9.98 2.33 2.53
C PRO A 407 -11.26 1.49 2.64
N LEU A 408 -11.13 0.20 2.97
CA LEU A 408 -12.29 -0.69 3.12
C LEU A 408 -13.14 -0.32 4.33
N SER A 409 -12.52 -0.07 5.48
CA SER A 409 -13.24 0.38 6.68
C SER A 409 -14.04 1.64 6.37
N THR A 410 -13.37 2.65 5.80
CA THR A 410 -13.98 3.92 5.43
C THR A 410 -15.10 3.76 4.41
N ALA A 411 -14.91 2.91 3.40
CA ALA A 411 -15.93 2.69 2.37
C ALA A 411 -17.16 1.92 2.89
N LEU A 412 -17.01 1.11 3.94
CA LEU A 412 -18.09 0.29 4.50
C LEU A 412 -18.69 0.85 5.80
N GLU A 413 -18.20 1.99 6.28
CA GLU A 413 -18.72 2.69 7.46
C GLU A 413 -20.21 3.04 7.26
N ASP A 414 -21.04 2.59 8.21
CA ASP A 414 -22.51 2.76 8.26
C ASP A 414 -23.26 2.44 6.96
N ALA A 415 -22.70 1.57 6.13
CA ALA A 415 -23.26 1.23 4.83
C ALA A 415 -23.39 -0.29 4.67
N LYS A 416 -24.36 -0.73 3.85
CA LYS A 416 -24.54 -2.14 3.44
C LYS A 416 -23.85 -2.38 2.10
N LEU A 417 -22.95 -3.35 2.01
CA LEU A 417 -22.28 -3.74 0.77
C LEU A 417 -23.29 -4.35 -0.19
N VAL A 418 -23.16 -4.00 -1.48
CA VAL A 418 -24.04 -4.48 -2.54
C VAL A 418 -23.23 -5.09 -3.68
N ALA A 419 -22.13 -4.45 -4.06
CA ALA A 419 -21.23 -4.96 -5.10
C ALA A 419 -19.79 -4.50 -4.89
N VAL A 420 -18.85 -5.24 -5.44
CA VAL A 420 -17.42 -4.93 -5.46
C VAL A 420 -16.94 -4.89 -6.91
N LEU A 421 -16.14 -3.88 -7.24
CA LEU A 421 -15.48 -3.75 -8.53
C LEU A 421 -13.97 -3.87 -8.32
N GLY A 422 -13.31 -4.66 -9.16
CA GLY A 422 -11.89 -4.92 -9.02
C GLY A 422 -11.39 -5.92 -10.06
N ASP A 423 -10.29 -6.58 -9.71
CA ASP A 423 -9.67 -7.60 -10.54
C ASP A 423 -9.58 -8.92 -9.79
N VAL A 424 -9.85 -10.04 -10.44
CA VAL A 424 -9.73 -11.38 -9.86
C VAL A 424 -8.52 -12.09 -10.43
N GLY A 425 -7.75 -12.70 -9.54
CA GLY A 425 -6.59 -13.54 -9.86
C GLY A 425 -6.50 -14.73 -8.91
N LEU A 426 -5.36 -15.42 -8.98
CA LEU A 426 -5.04 -16.54 -8.09
C LEU A 426 -3.75 -16.24 -7.35
N GLU A 427 -3.79 -16.21 -6.01
CA GLU A 427 -2.59 -16.14 -5.17
C GLU A 427 -2.36 -17.52 -4.54
N ALA A 428 -1.30 -18.21 -4.99
CA ALA A 428 -1.10 -19.65 -4.77
C ALA A 428 -2.31 -20.48 -5.24
N ALA A 429 -3.16 -20.94 -4.32
CA ALA A 429 -4.39 -21.69 -4.61
C ALA A 429 -5.67 -20.92 -4.23
N LEU A 430 -5.55 -19.63 -3.92
CA LEU A 430 -6.63 -18.82 -3.36
C LEU A 430 -7.16 -17.83 -4.40
N PRO A 431 -8.43 -17.95 -4.83
CA PRO A 431 -9.06 -16.96 -5.69
C PRO A 431 -9.17 -15.64 -4.96
N THR A 432 -8.52 -14.63 -5.51
CA THR A 432 -8.28 -13.35 -4.84
C THR A 432 -8.90 -12.23 -5.66
N LEU A 433 -9.77 -11.45 -5.02
CA LEU A 433 -10.31 -10.19 -5.55
C LEU A 433 -9.46 -9.04 -5.04
N PHE A 434 -8.86 -8.30 -5.97
CA PHE A 434 -8.13 -7.06 -5.76
C PHE A 434 -9.11 -5.88 -5.94
N PRO A 435 -9.74 -5.37 -4.88
CA PRO A 435 -10.83 -4.42 -5.02
C PRO A 435 -10.29 -3.04 -5.39
N SER A 436 -11.08 -2.30 -6.18
CA SER A 436 -10.83 -0.92 -6.59
C SER A 436 -11.95 0.02 -6.14
N ALA A 437 -13.18 -0.47 -6.07
CA ALA A 437 -14.33 0.26 -5.59
C ALA A 437 -15.41 -0.68 -5.03
N VAL A 438 -16.32 -0.13 -4.25
CA VAL A 438 -17.52 -0.80 -3.74
C VAL A 438 -18.76 0.02 -4.03
N VAL A 439 -19.86 -0.67 -4.32
CA VAL A 439 -21.20 -0.08 -4.29
C VAL A 439 -21.82 -0.46 -2.97
N VAL A 440 -22.29 0.55 -2.26
CA VAL A 440 -22.91 0.40 -0.95
C VAL A 440 -24.29 1.02 -0.94
N ARG A 441 -25.13 0.58 -0.03
CA ARG A 441 -26.43 1.15 0.29
C ARG A 441 -26.32 1.85 1.63
N THR A 442 -26.63 3.14 1.63
CA THR A 442 -26.78 3.98 2.82
C THR A 442 -28.26 4.35 2.98
N PRO A 443 -28.66 5.00 4.08
CA PRO A 443 -30.02 5.55 4.22
C PRO A 443 -30.41 6.51 3.08
N GLU A 444 -29.45 7.18 2.44
CA GLU A 444 -29.66 8.10 1.32
C GLU A 444 -29.84 7.41 -0.03
N GLY A 445 -29.53 6.11 -0.14
CA GLY A 445 -29.62 5.35 -1.37
C GLY A 445 -28.33 4.59 -1.69
N LEU A 446 -28.09 4.32 -2.97
CA LEU A 446 -26.85 3.68 -3.42
C LEU A 446 -25.74 4.73 -3.58
N ASP A 447 -24.52 4.33 -3.27
CA ASP A 447 -23.31 5.14 -3.46
C ASP A 447 -22.17 4.29 -4.02
N LEU A 448 -21.34 4.88 -4.89
CA LEU A 448 -20.13 4.26 -5.43
C LEU A 448 -18.92 4.87 -4.72
N ARG A 449 -18.21 4.06 -3.94
CA ARG A 449 -17.06 4.48 -3.14
C ARG A 449 -15.78 3.84 -3.67
N THR A 450 -14.78 4.67 -4.00
CA THR A 450 -13.47 4.20 -4.48
C THR A 450 -12.55 3.82 -3.31
N LEU A 451 -11.68 2.83 -3.49
CA LEU A 451 -10.78 2.31 -2.47
C LEU A 451 -9.32 2.75 -2.67
N GLY A 452 -9.09 3.97 -3.17
CA GLY A 452 -7.80 4.43 -3.73
C GLY A 452 -6.55 3.93 -3.01
N ARG A 453 -5.61 3.31 -3.75
CA ARG A 453 -4.38 2.76 -3.17
C ARG A 453 -3.36 3.87 -2.91
N ALA A 454 -2.46 3.67 -1.95
CA ALA A 454 -1.38 4.61 -1.67
C ALA A 454 -0.46 4.89 -2.90
N GLU A 455 -0.42 3.98 -3.88
CA GLU A 455 0.30 4.17 -5.16
C GLU A 455 -0.48 4.97 -6.22
N ASP A 456 -1.79 5.19 -6.02
CA ASP A 456 -2.67 5.91 -6.97
C ASP A 456 -2.61 7.44 -6.82
N VAL A 457 -1.83 7.92 -5.86
CA VAL A 457 -1.69 9.33 -5.51
C VAL A 457 -0.82 10.05 -6.55
N PRO A 458 -1.22 11.22 -7.07
CA PRO A 458 -0.45 11.97 -8.06
C PRO A 458 0.94 12.35 -7.55
N VAL A 459 1.96 11.60 -7.99
CA VAL A 459 3.36 11.90 -7.68
C VAL A 459 3.79 13.17 -8.44
N SER A 460 4.01 14.26 -7.71
CA SER A 460 4.64 15.46 -8.26
C SER A 460 6.10 15.15 -8.68
N PRO A 461 6.57 15.58 -9.86
CA PRO A 461 7.82 15.11 -10.48
C PRO A 461 9.13 15.55 -9.78
N ARG A 462 9.08 16.05 -8.54
CA ARG A 462 10.23 16.65 -7.84
C ARG A 462 11.06 15.70 -6.98
N ARG A 463 10.70 14.43 -6.79
CA ARG A 463 11.50 13.52 -5.93
C ARG A 463 12.65 12.85 -6.70
N ARG A 464 13.87 13.35 -6.46
CA ARG A 464 15.11 12.56 -6.58
C ARG A 464 15.23 11.64 -5.35
N GLY A 465 14.49 10.55 -5.35
CA GLY A 465 14.67 9.41 -4.44
C GLY A 465 14.53 8.14 -5.28
N ARG A 466 15.25 7.07 -4.92
CA ARG A 466 15.08 5.75 -5.56
C ARG A 466 13.58 5.43 -5.54
N VAL A 467 12.95 5.43 -6.71
CA VAL A 467 11.57 4.97 -6.90
C VAL A 467 11.61 3.48 -6.53
N ARG A 468 10.94 3.11 -5.44
CA ARG A 468 10.72 1.71 -5.09
C ARG A 468 9.95 1.11 -6.26
N ALA A 469 10.41 -0.02 -6.80
CA ALA A 469 9.66 -0.75 -7.82
C ALA A 469 8.24 -1.00 -7.30
N PRO A 470 7.20 -0.91 -8.14
CA PRO A 470 5.86 -1.32 -7.74
C PRO A 470 5.99 -2.72 -7.15
N ALA A 471 5.60 -2.86 -5.89
CA ALA A 471 5.61 -4.18 -5.27
C ALA A 471 4.54 -4.98 -6.00
N ALA A 472 4.93 -6.07 -6.67
CA ALA A 472 3.98 -7.16 -6.82
C ALA A 472 3.43 -7.45 -5.41
N PRO A 473 2.11 -7.69 -5.26
CA PRO A 473 1.52 -8.00 -3.97
C PRO A 473 2.41 -9.04 -3.30
N ASN A 474 2.87 -8.74 -2.08
CA ASN A 474 3.81 -9.56 -1.35
C ASN A 474 3.29 -11.00 -1.36
N ALA A 475 3.90 -11.87 -2.17
CA ALA A 475 3.64 -13.30 -2.08
C ALA A 475 4.00 -13.71 -0.65
N LEU A 476 3.06 -14.38 0.02
CA LEU A 476 3.28 -14.97 1.33
C LEU A 476 4.62 -15.73 1.31
N PRO A 477 5.49 -15.58 2.33
CA PRO A 477 6.61 -16.51 2.51
C PRO A 477 6.05 -17.93 2.48
N ARG A 478 6.52 -18.77 1.55
CA ARG A 478 5.89 -20.07 1.27
C ARG A 478 5.91 -21.06 2.43
N SER A 479 6.77 -20.90 3.43
CA SER A 479 6.69 -21.71 4.64
C SER A 479 5.35 -21.48 5.34
N GLY A 480 4.46 -22.47 5.29
CA GLY A 480 3.13 -22.40 5.91
C GLY A 480 2.03 -21.81 5.03
N TRP A 481 2.24 -21.57 3.72
CA TRP A 481 1.16 -21.06 2.84
C TRP A 481 -0.01 -22.04 2.75
N ALA A 482 0.29 -23.35 2.71
CA ALA A 482 -0.73 -24.40 2.67
C ALA A 482 -1.52 -24.46 4.00
N ASP A 483 -0.87 -24.24 5.14
CA ASP A 483 -1.52 -24.15 6.45
C ASP A 483 -2.42 -22.91 6.52
N ALA A 484 -1.93 -21.76 6.05
CA ALA A 484 -2.70 -20.53 5.95
C ALA A 484 -3.91 -20.69 5.00
N ALA A 485 -3.72 -21.34 3.85
CA ALA A 485 -4.80 -21.64 2.91
C ALA A 485 -5.84 -22.60 3.51
N ARG A 486 -5.40 -23.63 4.25
CA ARG A 486 -6.30 -24.54 4.98
C ARG A 486 -7.07 -23.80 6.08
N ALA A 487 -6.40 -22.97 6.87
CA ALA A 487 -7.03 -22.13 7.89
C ALA A 487 -8.02 -21.12 7.29
N ALA A 488 -7.75 -20.66 6.07
CA ALA A 488 -8.60 -19.73 5.33
C ALA A 488 -9.78 -20.42 4.60
N GLY A 489 -9.88 -21.76 4.66
CA GLY A 489 -11.00 -22.54 4.10
C GLY A 489 -10.83 -22.95 2.64
N ALA A 490 -9.61 -22.95 2.11
CA ALA A 490 -9.36 -23.32 0.72
C ALA A 490 -9.64 -24.81 0.41
N SER A 491 -9.93 -25.09 -0.86
CA SER A 491 -10.15 -26.45 -1.36
C SER A 491 -8.94 -27.35 -1.10
N ARG A 492 -9.14 -28.47 -0.39
CA ARG A 492 -8.08 -29.47 -0.14
C ARG A 492 -7.47 -29.99 -1.44
N ALA A 493 -8.30 -30.19 -2.47
CA ALA A 493 -7.85 -30.63 -3.78
C ALA A 493 -7.01 -29.56 -4.49
N ALA A 494 -7.35 -28.27 -4.33
CA ALA A 494 -6.56 -27.18 -4.87
C ALA A 494 -5.22 -27.01 -4.15
N ILE A 495 -5.21 -27.13 -2.82
CA ILE A 495 -3.97 -27.11 -2.02
C ILE A 495 -3.06 -28.25 -2.45
N ALA A 496 -3.57 -29.49 -2.50
CA ALA A 496 -2.79 -30.65 -2.93
C ALA A 496 -2.24 -30.49 -4.35
N LEU A 497 -3.03 -29.95 -5.29
CA LEU A 497 -2.54 -29.69 -6.65
C LEU A 497 -1.48 -28.58 -6.69
N ALA A 498 -1.63 -27.53 -5.89
CA ALA A 498 -0.64 -26.47 -5.78
C ALA A 498 0.66 -26.97 -5.13
N GLU A 499 0.61 -27.85 -4.12
CA GLU A 499 1.78 -28.55 -3.57
C GLU A 499 2.47 -29.41 -4.64
N VAL A 500 1.71 -30.17 -5.45
CA VAL A 500 2.25 -30.92 -6.60
C VAL A 500 2.93 -30.01 -7.61
N ARG A 501 2.34 -28.84 -7.92
CA ARG A 501 2.95 -27.85 -8.82
C ARG A 501 4.23 -27.26 -8.21
N ASP A 502 4.22 -26.94 -6.92
CA ASP A 502 5.37 -26.37 -6.22
C ASP A 502 6.55 -27.36 -6.22
N GLU A 503 6.33 -28.63 -5.86
CA GLU A 503 7.36 -29.67 -5.89
C GLU A 503 7.90 -29.93 -7.32
N LEU A 504 7.00 -29.90 -8.32
CA LEU A 504 7.40 -30.03 -9.72
C LEU A 504 8.25 -28.84 -10.18
N ALA A 505 7.92 -27.63 -9.71
CA ALA A 505 8.69 -26.43 -10.00
C ALA A 505 10.05 -26.43 -9.28
N ASP A 506 10.13 -26.95 -8.05
CA ASP A 506 11.40 -27.14 -7.33
C ASP A 506 12.33 -28.10 -8.08
N ALA A 507 11.78 -29.21 -8.58
CA ALA A 507 12.52 -30.13 -9.44
C ALA A 507 13.01 -29.42 -10.71
N PHE A 508 12.15 -28.64 -11.37
CA PHE A 508 12.52 -27.88 -12.56
C PHE A 508 13.55 -26.78 -12.30
N ALA A 509 13.48 -26.09 -11.16
CA ALA A 509 14.48 -25.10 -10.75
C ALA A 509 15.85 -25.74 -10.47
N SER A 510 15.89 -27.05 -10.17
CA SER A 510 17.13 -27.83 -10.08
C SER A 510 17.62 -28.35 -11.45
N GLY A 511 16.87 -28.10 -12.52
CA GLY A 511 17.16 -28.52 -13.90
C GLY A 511 16.31 -29.71 -14.34
N LEU A 512 16.06 -29.82 -15.65
CA LEU A 512 15.19 -30.87 -16.23
C LEU A 512 15.67 -32.31 -15.97
N SER A 513 16.95 -32.51 -15.64
CA SER A 513 17.46 -33.82 -15.21
C SER A 513 16.90 -34.26 -13.85
N ALA A 514 16.55 -33.32 -12.96
CA ALA A 514 15.94 -33.61 -11.67
C ALA A 514 14.46 -34.00 -11.78
N VAL A 515 13.80 -33.71 -12.91
CA VAL A 515 12.47 -34.23 -13.27
C VAL A 515 12.61 -35.68 -13.77
N SER A 516 12.95 -36.57 -12.85
CA SER A 516 13.22 -37.99 -13.08
C SER A 516 11.99 -38.86 -12.77
N PRO A 517 11.93 -40.12 -13.25
CA PRO A 517 10.83 -41.03 -12.89
C PRO A 517 10.64 -41.17 -11.37
N ARG A 518 11.74 -41.24 -10.61
CA ARG A 518 11.71 -41.32 -9.14
C ARG A 518 11.10 -40.08 -8.49
N THR A 519 11.38 -38.89 -9.03
CA THR A 519 10.84 -37.62 -8.54
C THR A 519 9.36 -37.48 -8.88
N VAL A 520 8.97 -37.95 -10.06
CA VAL A 520 7.64 -37.77 -10.64
C VAL A 520 6.62 -38.81 -10.17
N GLU A 521 7.02 -40.04 -9.89
CA GLU A 521 6.14 -41.12 -9.42
C GLU A 521 5.18 -40.71 -8.27
N PRO A 522 5.65 -40.12 -7.16
CA PRO A 522 4.75 -39.67 -6.08
C PRO A 522 3.84 -38.50 -6.50
N LEU A 523 4.27 -37.67 -7.45
CA LEU A 523 3.43 -36.59 -7.99
C LEU A 523 2.31 -37.17 -8.86
N VAL A 524 2.62 -38.18 -9.70
CA VAL A 524 1.64 -38.84 -10.57
C VAL A 524 0.59 -39.59 -9.76
N SER A 525 0.97 -40.24 -8.65
CA SER A 525 -0.01 -40.87 -7.74
C SER A 525 -1.02 -39.85 -7.22
N ARG A 526 -0.54 -38.72 -6.69
CA ARG A 526 -1.39 -37.63 -6.19
C ARG A 526 -2.26 -37.02 -7.29
N LEU A 527 -1.75 -36.87 -8.50
CA LEU A 527 -2.56 -36.41 -9.64
C LEU A 527 -3.69 -37.40 -9.99
N LYS A 528 -3.44 -38.71 -9.92
CA LYS A 528 -4.49 -39.74 -10.11
C LYS A 528 -5.55 -39.66 -9.02
N GLU A 529 -5.15 -39.47 -7.76
CA GLU A 529 -6.07 -39.28 -6.63
C GLU A 529 -6.96 -38.04 -6.79
N LEU A 530 -6.44 -36.99 -7.45
CA LEU A 530 -7.19 -35.76 -7.78
C LEU A 530 -8.06 -35.88 -9.06
N GLY A 531 -8.14 -37.05 -9.68
CA GLY A 531 -8.87 -37.25 -10.95
C GLY A 531 -8.23 -36.55 -12.15
N LEU A 532 -6.89 -36.42 -12.14
CA LEU A 532 -6.07 -35.82 -13.19
C LEU A 532 -5.17 -36.88 -13.85
N GLU A 533 -5.76 -37.98 -14.29
CA GLU A 533 -5.03 -39.13 -14.87
C GLU A 533 -4.32 -38.74 -16.17
N LYS A 534 -4.95 -37.90 -17.00
CA LYS A 534 -4.34 -37.43 -18.27
C LYS A 534 -3.09 -36.58 -18.00
N PRO A 535 -3.13 -35.51 -17.17
CA PRO A 535 -1.91 -34.81 -16.77
C PRO A 535 -0.86 -35.72 -16.10
N GLY A 536 -1.29 -36.66 -15.26
CA GLY A 536 -0.39 -37.64 -14.63
C GLY A 536 0.36 -38.49 -15.66
N ALA A 537 -0.34 -39.04 -16.65
CA ALA A 537 0.26 -39.83 -17.72
C ALA A 537 1.24 -39.01 -18.59
N LEU A 538 0.91 -37.74 -18.85
CA LEU A 538 1.82 -36.82 -19.57
C LEU A 538 3.09 -36.54 -18.78
N LEU A 539 2.98 -36.35 -17.46
CA LEU A 539 4.12 -36.13 -16.57
C LEU A 539 5.01 -37.38 -16.47
N GLU A 540 4.40 -38.56 -16.41
CA GLU A 540 5.10 -39.85 -16.42
C GLU A 540 5.88 -40.07 -17.74
N ALA A 541 5.23 -39.85 -18.87
CA ALA A 541 5.86 -39.95 -20.19
C ALA A 541 7.01 -38.95 -20.35
N LEU A 542 6.87 -37.74 -19.83
CA LEU A 542 7.92 -36.73 -19.82
C LEU A 542 9.16 -37.19 -19.07
N ALA A 543 8.99 -37.78 -17.90
CA ALA A 543 10.09 -38.23 -17.05
C ALA A 543 10.88 -39.40 -17.68
N GLN A 544 10.25 -40.18 -18.56
CA GLN A 544 10.84 -41.34 -19.24
C GLN A 544 11.65 -41.00 -20.50
N ARG A 545 11.54 -39.78 -21.06
CA ARG A 545 12.29 -39.40 -22.27
C ARG A 545 13.80 -39.36 -22.02
N ALA A 546 14.62 -39.95 -22.89
CA ALA A 546 16.06 -40.07 -22.66
C ALA A 546 16.82 -38.73 -22.62
N ASP A 547 16.49 -37.76 -23.49
CA ASP A 547 17.15 -36.46 -23.57
C ASP A 547 16.38 -35.38 -22.79
N PRO A 548 16.95 -34.79 -21.72
CA PRO A 548 16.35 -33.65 -21.02
C PRO A 548 16.06 -32.43 -21.90
N ALA A 549 16.83 -32.20 -22.97
CA ALA A 549 16.62 -31.05 -23.87
C ALA A 549 15.32 -31.13 -24.67
N GLU A 550 14.79 -32.34 -24.86
CA GLU A 550 13.49 -32.57 -25.49
C GLU A 550 12.32 -32.46 -24.51
N ARG A 551 12.59 -32.47 -23.20
CA ARG A 551 11.54 -32.46 -22.16
C ARG A 551 10.95 -31.08 -21.88
N LEU A 552 11.67 -29.99 -22.18
CA LEU A 552 11.29 -28.62 -21.79
C LEU A 552 9.87 -28.24 -22.26
N ASP A 553 9.53 -28.57 -23.50
CA ASP A 553 8.24 -28.21 -24.09
C ASP A 553 7.09 -28.95 -23.46
N ASP A 554 7.30 -30.26 -23.25
CA ASP A 554 6.30 -31.11 -22.62
C ASP A 554 6.16 -30.75 -21.14
N PHE A 555 7.25 -30.31 -20.48
CA PHE A 555 7.22 -29.82 -19.11
C PHE A 555 6.32 -28.60 -19.02
N ILE A 556 6.55 -27.61 -19.88
CA ILE A 556 5.78 -26.37 -19.89
C ILE A 556 4.30 -26.66 -20.22
N LYS A 557 4.01 -27.57 -21.16
CA LYS A 557 2.63 -27.99 -21.43
C LYS A 557 1.97 -28.61 -20.20
N VAL A 558 2.61 -29.57 -19.55
CA VAL A 558 2.08 -30.23 -18.34
C VAL A 558 1.87 -29.18 -17.24
N TYR A 559 2.89 -28.37 -16.96
CA TYR A 559 2.84 -27.36 -15.91
C TYR A 559 1.72 -26.33 -16.13
N GLN A 560 1.47 -25.90 -17.38
CA GLN A 560 0.34 -25.04 -17.73
C GLN A 560 -1.02 -25.73 -17.58
N VAL A 561 -1.14 -26.99 -17.99
CA VAL A 561 -2.37 -27.77 -17.79
C VAL A 561 -2.68 -27.93 -16.30
N LEU A 562 -1.66 -28.15 -15.46
CA LEU A 562 -1.83 -28.17 -14.01
C LEU A 562 -2.25 -26.80 -13.47
N GLY A 563 -1.75 -25.70 -14.03
CA GLY A 563 -2.19 -24.34 -13.69
C GLY A 563 -3.67 -24.09 -14.01
N ILE A 564 -4.14 -24.52 -15.18
CA ILE A 564 -5.57 -24.43 -15.57
C ILE A 564 -6.43 -25.32 -14.65
N ALA A 565 -5.96 -26.53 -14.36
CA ALA A 565 -6.64 -27.44 -13.43
C ALA A 565 -6.70 -26.85 -12.01
N LEU A 566 -5.67 -26.13 -11.58
CA LEU A 566 -5.64 -25.46 -10.27
C LEU A 566 -6.71 -24.38 -10.17
N VAL A 567 -6.86 -23.51 -11.18
CA VAL A 567 -7.93 -22.51 -11.20
C VAL A 567 -9.31 -23.18 -11.10
N ARG A 568 -9.51 -24.31 -11.77
CA ARG A 568 -10.75 -25.09 -11.72
C ARG A 568 -11.00 -25.70 -10.33
N LEU A 569 -9.97 -26.28 -9.70
CA LEU A 569 -10.09 -26.93 -8.39
C LEU A 569 -10.16 -25.95 -7.21
N SER A 570 -9.65 -24.73 -7.39
CA SER A 570 -9.65 -23.69 -6.34
C SER A 570 -11.07 -23.36 -5.90
N GLY A 571 -12.00 -23.21 -6.86
CA GLY A 571 -13.43 -22.99 -6.60
C GLY A 571 -13.70 -21.78 -5.70
N ALA A 572 -14.97 -21.51 -5.40
CA ALA A 572 -15.30 -20.52 -4.37
C ALA A 572 -15.25 -21.16 -2.98
N VAL A 573 -14.80 -20.43 -1.96
CA VAL A 573 -14.80 -20.93 -0.57
C VAL A 573 -16.20 -20.81 0.02
N GLN A 574 -16.71 -21.87 0.64
CA GLN A 574 -17.99 -21.81 1.34
C GLN A 574 -17.80 -21.28 2.76
N VAL A 575 -18.58 -20.27 3.11
CA VAL A 575 -18.64 -19.62 4.42
C VAL A 575 -20.01 -19.93 5.03
N ASP A 576 -20.01 -20.38 6.28
CA ASP A 576 -21.24 -20.54 7.05
C ASP A 576 -21.67 -19.19 7.63
N LEU A 577 -22.64 -18.56 6.97
CA LEU A 577 -23.17 -17.26 7.39
C LEU A 577 -23.83 -17.29 8.78
N SER A 578 -24.25 -18.45 9.28
CA SER A 578 -24.89 -18.59 10.60
C SER A 578 -23.92 -18.41 11.77
N GLN A 579 -22.63 -18.61 11.52
CA GLN A 579 -21.56 -18.43 12.51
C GLN A 579 -20.98 -17.02 12.51
N LEU A 580 -21.50 -16.13 11.67
CA LEU A 580 -21.00 -14.77 11.55
C LEU A 580 -21.81 -13.79 12.40
N GLU A 581 -21.13 -12.77 12.92
CA GLU A 581 -21.78 -11.62 13.53
C GLU A 581 -21.25 -10.31 12.93
N SER A 582 -22.13 -9.31 12.82
CA SER A 582 -21.77 -8.01 12.28
C SER A 582 -21.00 -7.18 13.31
N VAL A 583 -19.97 -6.47 12.84
CA VAL A 583 -19.23 -5.51 13.63
C VAL A 583 -20.13 -4.30 13.93
N PRO A 584 -20.30 -3.88 15.20
CA PRO A 584 -21.28 -2.86 15.59
C PRO A 584 -21.14 -1.47 14.92
N THR A 585 -19.95 -1.15 14.40
CA THR A 585 -19.64 0.11 13.69
C THR A 585 -19.64 -0.05 12.17
N HIS A 586 -19.68 -1.28 11.65
CA HIS A 586 -19.59 -1.58 10.23
C HIS A 586 -20.54 -2.73 9.88
N PRO A 587 -21.83 -2.44 9.57
CA PRO A 587 -22.84 -3.46 9.32
C PRO A 587 -22.47 -4.48 8.22
N SER A 588 -21.67 -4.04 7.24
CA SER A 588 -21.17 -4.89 6.14
C SER A 588 -19.97 -5.74 6.49
N ILE A 589 -19.33 -5.49 7.61
CA ILE A 589 -18.15 -6.24 8.04
C ILE A 589 -18.62 -7.25 9.08
N HIS A 590 -18.36 -8.52 8.80
CA HIS A 590 -18.67 -9.60 9.71
C HIS A 590 -17.38 -10.24 10.21
N VAL A 591 -17.43 -10.79 11.41
CA VAL A 591 -16.38 -11.63 11.98
C VAL A 591 -16.98 -12.97 12.36
N GLN A 592 -16.11 -13.97 12.53
CA GLN A 592 -16.53 -15.22 13.15
C GLN A 592 -17.01 -14.93 14.56
N LYS A 593 -18.18 -15.45 14.92
CA LYS A 593 -18.74 -15.30 16.25
C LYS A 593 -17.81 -16.01 17.25
N PRO A 594 -17.16 -15.28 18.16
CA PRO A 594 -16.17 -15.90 19.02
C PRO A 594 -16.85 -16.81 20.05
N GLU A 595 -16.27 -17.96 20.35
CA GLU A 595 -16.79 -18.86 21.40
C GLU A 595 -16.62 -18.24 22.79
N GLU A 596 -15.50 -17.55 23.02
CA GLU A 596 -15.15 -16.85 24.25
C GLU A 596 -15.28 -15.32 24.10
N VAL A 597 -15.74 -14.63 25.14
CA VAL A 597 -15.80 -13.17 25.18
C VAL A 597 -14.59 -12.63 25.94
N LEU A 598 -13.65 -12.03 25.22
CA LEU A 598 -12.50 -11.35 25.80
C LEU A 598 -12.90 -9.98 26.35
N THR A 599 -12.24 -9.56 27.42
CA THR A 599 -12.31 -8.16 27.85
C THR A 599 -11.68 -7.25 26.79
N PRO A 600 -12.05 -5.96 26.72
CA PRO A 600 -11.45 -4.99 25.80
C PRO A 600 -9.92 -4.93 25.92
N GLY A 601 -9.38 -5.02 27.14
CA GLY A 601 -7.94 -5.04 27.37
C GLY A 601 -7.25 -6.27 26.78
N GLU A 602 -7.82 -7.46 26.98
CA GLU A 602 -7.29 -8.71 26.39
C GLU A 602 -7.39 -8.70 24.86
N ALA A 603 -8.52 -8.25 24.31
CA ALA A 603 -8.71 -8.12 22.88
C ALA A 603 -7.70 -7.14 22.25
N MET A 604 -7.43 -6.00 22.91
CA MET A 604 -6.39 -5.07 22.49
C MET A 604 -4.98 -5.70 22.51
N VAL A 605 -4.64 -6.48 23.54
CA VAL A 605 -3.34 -7.14 23.63
C VAL A 605 -3.17 -8.20 22.53
N ARG A 606 -4.17 -9.06 22.32
CA ARG A 606 -4.14 -10.07 21.25
C ARG A 606 -4.05 -9.41 19.88
N ARG A 607 -4.79 -8.32 19.67
CA ARG A 607 -4.69 -7.50 18.46
C ARG A 607 -3.29 -6.92 18.26
N ALA A 608 -2.66 -6.38 19.30
CA ALA A 608 -1.30 -5.83 19.20
C ALA A 608 -0.25 -6.89 18.82
N ARG A 609 -0.55 -8.17 19.05
CA ARG A 609 0.28 -9.32 18.62
C ARG A 609 -0.06 -9.82 17.21
N GLY A 610 -1.08 -9.25 16.56
CA GLY A 610 -1.57 -9.69 15.26
C GLY A 610 -2.46 -10.94 15.32
N GLU A 611 -2.91 -11.35 16.51
CA GLU A 611 -3.79 -12.52 16.69
C GLU A 611 -5.26 -12.20 16.37
N LEU A 612 -5.64 -10.93 16.47
CA LEU A 612 -6.99 -10.43 16.14
C LEU A 612 -6.88 -9.22 15.20
N THR A 613 -7.80 -9.13 14.25
CA THR A 613 -8.07 -7.92 13.48
C THR A 613 -8.70 -6.82 14.36
N ARG A 614 -8.73 -5.57 13.86
CA ARG A 614 -9.49 -4.49 14.52
C ARG A 614 -10.97 -4.82 14.69
N TYR A 615 -11.53 -5.55 13.73
CA TYR A 615 -12.94 -5.92 13.69
C TYR A 615 -13.27 -7.01 14.71
N GLU A 616 -12.44 -8.05 14.81
CA GLU A 616 -12.61 -9.10 15.83
C GLU A 616 -12.47 -8.52 17.24
N ALA A 617 -11.48 -7.65 17.46
CA ALA A 617 -11.30 -6.97 18.73
C ALA A 617 -12.53 -6.09 19.10
N ALA A 618 -13.09 -5.37 18.12
CA ALA A 618 -14.30 -4.57 18.33
C ALA A 618 -15.54 -5.44 18.65
N ALA A 619 -15.66 -6.60 18.01
CA ALA A 619 -16.74 -7.54 18.29
C ALA A 619 -16.65 -8.12 19.71
N HIS A 620 -15.45 -8.54 20.16
CA HIS A 620 -15.22 -8.96 21.54
C HIS A 620 -15.58 -7.87 22.54
N ALA A 621 -15.11 -6.64 22.32
CA ALA A 621 -15.41 -5.51 23.19
C ALA A 621 -16.92 -5.26 23.28
N ALA A 622 -17.63 -5.28 22.15
CA ALA A 622 -19.08 -5.08 22.14
C ALA A 622 -19.85 -6.20 22.86
N ARG A 623 -19.46 -7.47 22.70
CA ARG A 623 -20.07 -8.58 23.45
C ARG A 623 -19.79 -8.46 24.94
N TYR A 624 -18.58 -8.08 25.32
CA TYR A 624 -18.22 -7.83 26.71
C TYR A 624 -19.10 -6.73 27.31
N TYR A 625 -19.20 -5.57 26.65
CA TYR A 625 -20.00 -4.45 27.16
C TYR A 625 -21.51 -4.77 27.15
N ALA A 626 -22.00 -5.56 26.19
CA ALA A 626 -23.38 -6.04 26.20
C ALA A 626 -23.71 -6.89 27.43
N SER A 627 -22.74 -7.66 27.94
CA SER A 627 -22.93 -8.49 29.13
C SER A 627 -23.12 -7.70 30.44
N LEU A 628 -22.71 -6.42 30.48
CA LEU A 628 -22.83 -5.57 31.67
C LEU A 628 -24.25 -5.04 31.92
N GLY A 629 -25.07 -4.98 30.87
CA GLY A 629 -26.43 -4.42 30.92
C GLY A 629 -26.48 -2.88 30.89
N PRO A 630 -27.64 -2.31 30.50
CA PRO A 630 -27.76 -0.87 30.22
C PRO A 630 -27.59 0.02 31.46
N ASP A 631 -28.03 -0.43 32.64
CA ASP A 631 -27.92 0.34 33.88
C ASP A 631 -26.46 0.53 34.34
N VAL A 632 -25.64 -0.52 34.22
CA VAL A 632 -24.21 -0.45 34.54
C VAL A 632 -23.50 0.46 33.54
N LEU A 633 -23.78 0.27 32.24
CA LEU A 633 -23.23 1.13 31.19
C LEU A 633 -23.59 2.60 31.39
N ALA A 634 -24.78 2.91 31.92
CA ALA A 634 -25.17 4.29 32.20
C ALA A 634 -24.42 4.91 33.40
N ARG A 635 -23.85 4.11 34.31
CA ARG A 635 -23.21 4.60 35.54
C ARG A 635 -21.69 4.54 35.50
N GLU A 636 -21.13 3.57 34.79
CA GLU A 636 -19.69 3.35 34.69
C GLU A 636 -19.18 3.86 33.34
N PHE A 637 -18.48 5.00 33.36
CA PHE A 637 -17.96 5.64 32.14
C PHE A 637 -16.62 5.07 31.65
N TYR A 638 -15.91 4.31 32.48
CA TYR A 638 -14.54 3.88 32.21
C TYR A 638 -14.40 2.35 32.29
N PRO A 639 -13.78 1.71 31.28
CA PRO A 639 -13.28 2.29 30.02
C PRO A 639 -14.38 2.55 28.97
N THR A 640 -15.61 2.07 29.19
CA THR A 640 -16.75 2.01 28.26
C THR A 640 -17.01 3.28 27.43
N TRP A 641 -17.30 4.43 28.04
CA TRP A 641 -17.64 5.67 27.32
C TRP A 641 -16.40 6.36 26.74
N SER A 642 -15.23 6.07 27.30
CA SER A 642 -13.93 6.55 26.82
C SER A 642 -13.33 5.71 25.69
N ASP A 643 -13.93 4.57 25.38
CA ASP A 643 -13.54 3.65 24.31
C ASP A 643 -14.27 4.04 23.03
N GLY A 644 -13.52 4.59 22.06
CA GLY A 644 -14.09 5.04 20.79
C GLY A 644 -14.70 3.93 19.93
N ALA A 645 -14.24 2.68 20.06
CA ALA A 645 -14.86 1.53 19.36
C ALA A 645 -16.21 1.15 19.98
N ALA A 646 -16.35 1.32 21.30
CA ALA A 646 -17.58 1.02 22.02
C ALA A 646 -18.62 2.15 21.94
N SER A 647 -18.18 3.38 21.69
CA SER A 647 -18.99 4.59 21.80
C SER A 647 -20.35 4.52 21.08
N ALA A 648 -20.42 3.98 19.86
CA ALA A 648 -21.68 3.83 19.11
C ALA A 648 -22.61 2.78 19.73
N PHE A 649 -22.06 1.66 20.20
CA PHE A 649 -22.81 0.63 20.91
C PHE A 649 -23.36 1.16 22.23
N VAL A 650 -22.52 1.80 23.04
CA VAL A 650 -22.91 2.42 24.33
C VAL A 650 -24.03 3.44 24.10
N ALA A 651 -23.92 4.28 23.07
CA ALA A 651 -24.94 5.26 22.74
C ALA A 651 -26.31 4.64 22.51
N ARG A 652 -26.39 3.58 21.68
CA ARG A 652 -27.66 2.89 21.41
C ARG A 652 -28.22 2.20 22.65
N THR A 653 -27.38 1.52 23.42
CA THR A 653 -27.80 0.74 24.59
C THR A 653 -28.26 1.64 25.74
N VAL A 654 -27.55 2.73 26.02
CA VAL A 654 -27.92 3.70 27.07
C VAL A 654 -29.12 4.54 26.65
N ALA A 655 -29.24 4.89 25.36
CA ALA A 655 -30.40 5.63 24.86
C ALA A 655 -31.73 4.88 25.05
N ALA A 656 -31.71 3.54 25.08
CA ALA A 656 -32.89 2.72 25.35
C ALA A 656 -33.48 2.94 26.76
N LEU A 657 -32.72 3.53 27.70
CA LEU A 657 -33.21 3.92 29.03
C LEU A 657 -34.07 5.20 28.99
N GLY A 658 -34.17 5.89 27.85
CA GLY A 658 -34.95 7.11 27.71
C GLY A 658 -34.47 8.22 28.64
N GLU A 659 -35.40 8.99 29.20
CA GLU A 659 -35.07 10.15 30.06
C GLU A 659 -34.26 9.78 31.31
N ASN A 660 -34.30 8.51 31.76
CA ASN A 660 -33.49 8.04 32.89
C ASN A 660 -31.98 8.17 32.62
N ALA A 661 -31.55 8.15 31.35
CA ALA A 661 -30.14 8.35 30.98
C ALA A 661 -29.66 9.81 31.13
N LEU A 662 -30.56 10.81 31.21
CA LEU A 662 -30.18 12.23 31.18
C LEU A 662 -29.29 12.65 32.35
N GLY A 663 -29.49 12.06 33.53
CA GLY A 663 -28.64 12.31 34.70
C GLY A 663 -27.20 11.89 34.43
N SER A 664 -27.01 10.67 33.93
CA SER A 664 -25.71 10.13 33.53
C SER A 664 -25.06 10.93 32.41
N VAL A 665 -25.83 11.30 31.38
CA VAL A 665 -25.34 12.11 30.26
C VAL A 665 -24.84 13.47 30.74
N ARG A 666 -25.59 14.17 31.62
CA ARG A 666 -25.14 15.45 32.18
C ARG A 666 -23.86 15.31 32.99
N SER A 667 -23.72 14.24 33.76
CA SER A 667 -22.47 13.93 34.46
C SER A 667 -21.33 13.73 33.47
N ALA A 668 -21.54 12.89 32.43
CA ALA A 668 -20.55 12.57 31.42
C ALA A 668 -20.09 13.77 30.57
N LEU A 669 -20.91 14.83 30.45
CA LEU A 669 -20.57 16.09 29.78
C LEU A 669 -19.62 16.99 30.58
N GLY A 670 -19.32 16.66 31.85
CA GLY A 670 -18.41 17.43 32.70
C GLY A 670 -16.97 17.54 32.16
N GLU A 671 -16.30 18.67 32.42
CA GLU A 671 -14.97 18.99 31.86
C GLU A 671 -13.82 18.11 32.37
N HIS A 672 -14.01 17.41 33.49
CA HIS A 672 -13.01 16.49 34.06
C HIS A 672 -12.96 15.14 33.32
N HIS A 673 -13.96 14.86 32.49
CA HIS A 673 -13.99 13.67 31.65
C HIS A 673 -13.22 13.87 30.35
N SER A 674 -12.72 12.77 29.79
CA SER A 674 -12.07 12.79 28.48
C SER A 674 -13.02 13.31 27.41
N ARG A 675 -12.45 13.80 26.32
CA ARG A 675 -13.24 14.23 25.17
C ARG A 675 -14.09 13.10 24.57
N MET A 676 -13.58 11.86 24.57
CA MET A 676 -14.33 10.71 24.08
C MET A 676 -15.57 10.41 24.92
N VAL A 677 -15.48 10.50 26.27
CA VAL A 677 -16.66 10.34 27.14
C VAL A 677 -17.73 11.37 26.81
N ARG A 678 -17.34 12.64 26.69
CA ARG A 678 -18.25 13.73 26.33
C ARG A 678 -18.85 13.53 24.94
N ARG A 679 -18.06 13.06 23.97
CA ARG A 679 -18.54 12.70 22.62
C ARG A 679 -19.55 11.54 22.66
N THR A 680 -19.28 10.50 23.44
CA THR A 680 -20.21 9.38 23.65
C THR A 680 -21.52 9.87 24.29
N ALA A 681 -21.46 10.80 25.24
CA ALA A 681 -22.65 11.44 25.81
C ALA A 681 -23.50 12.18 24.77
N LEU A 682 -22.86 12.91 23.85
CA LEU A 682 -23.55 13.54 22.72
C LEU A 682 -24.18 12.51 21.76
N ARG A 683 -23.51 11.38 21.52
CA ARG A 683 -24.08 10.26 20.75
C ARG A 683 -25.29 9.64 21.45
N VAL A 684 -25.28 9.49 22.78
CA VAL A 684 -26.44 9.04 23.56
C VAL A 684 -27.61 9.99 23.35
N LEU A 685 -27.41 11.30 23.46
CA LEU A 685 -28.45 12.30 23.19
C LEU A 685 -28.99 12.21 21.76
N GLY A 686 -28.10 12.02 20.78
CA GLY A 686 -28.47 11.79 19.39
C GLY A 686 -29.34 10.55 19.21
N ALA A 687 -28.97 9.42 19.82
CA ALA A 687 -29.73 8.18 19.73
C ALA A 687 -31.08 8.28 20.47
N MET A 688 -31.14 8.98 21.61
CA MET A 688 -32.37 9.21 22.38
C MET A 688 -33.38 10.09 21.62
N GLY A 689 -32.94 11.20 21.04
CA GLY A 689 -33.83 12.20 20.45
C GLY A 689 -34.78 12.88 21.45
N GLY A 690 -35.77 13.59 20.95
CA GLY A 690 -36.79 14.25 21.77
C GLY A 690 -36.39 15.59 22.38
N VAL A 691 -37.34 16.25 23.03
CA VAL A 691 -37.21 17.66 23.47
C VAL A 691 -36.06 17.87 24.46
N GLN A 692 -35.91 16.98 25.45
CA GLN A 692 -34.84 17.11 26.44
C GLN A 692 -33.46 16.89 25.81
N ALA A 693 -33.32 15.89 24.94
CA ALA A 693 -32.04 15.67 24.28
C ALA A 693 -31.64 16.85 23.39
N ARG A 694 -32.60 17.43 22.66
CA ARG A 694 -32.37 18.65 21.86
C ARG A 694 -31.91 19.83 22.73
N ARG A 695 -32.48 20.01 23.92
CA ARG A 695 -32.06 21.08 24.86
C ARG A 695 -30.62 20.90 25.33
N GLU A 696 -30.24 19.67 25.71
CA GLU A 696 -28.88 19.37 26.14
C GLU A 696 -27.87 19.56 24.99
N LEU A 697 -28.21 19.09 23.77
CA LEU A 697 -27.39 19.31 22.57
C LEU A 697 -27.22 20.81 22.26
N ASP A 698 -28.31 21.57 22.22
CA ASP A 698 -28.30 23.02 21.97
C ASP A 698 -27.47 23.77 23.02
N ALA A 699 -27.54 23.38 24.30
CA ALA A 699 -26.71 23.96 25.36
C ALA A 699 -25.21 23.80 25.06
N VAL A 700 -24.79 22.62 24.58
CA VAL A 700 -23.40 22.36 24.19
C VAL A 700 -23.00 23.14 22.94
N THR A 701 -23.91 23.39 21.98
CA THR A 701 -23.55 24.21 20.81
C THR A 701 -23.17 25.67 21.17
N ARG A 702 -23.80 26.19 22.24
CA ARG A 702 -23.64 27.59 22.69
C ARG A 702 -22.53 27.78 23.71
N LYS A 703 -22.26 26.77 24.55
CA LYS A 703 -21.31 26.84 25.68
C LYS A 703 -20.10 25.93 25.46
N GLY A 704 -18.94 26.35 25.97
CA GLY A 704 -17.70 25.55 25.97
C GLY A 704 -16.66 26.00 24.93
N HIS A 705 -15.39 25.69 25.24
CA HIS A 705 -14.23 26.09 24.43
C HIS A 705 -13.83 25.04 23.37
N ASP A 706 -14.36 23.81 23.43
CA ASP A 706 -14.02 22.74 22.49
C ASP A 706 -14.83 22.86 21.19
N MET A 707 -14.21 23.41 20.14
CA MET A 707 -14.86 23.63 18.85
C MET A 707 -15.38 22.33 18.22
N GLY A 708 -14.66 21.21 18.33
CA GLY A 708 -15.09 19.98 17.68
C GLY A 708 -16.24 19.28 18.39
N LEU A 709 -16.34 19.36 19.72
CA LEU A 709 -17.53 18.91 20.44
C LEU A 709 -18.74 19.78 20.12
N ARG A 710 -18.55 21.08 19.94
CA ARG A 710 -19.63 22.00 19.52
C ARG A 710 -20.14 21.71 18.12
N LEU A 711 -19.22 21.48 17.17
CA LEU A 711 -19.57 21.08 15.81
C LEU A 711 -20.33 19.75 15.82
N PHE A 712 -19.83 18.76 16.56
CA PHE A 712 -20.50 17.47 16.67
C PHE A 712 -21.88 17.54 17.33
N ALA A 713 -22.03 18.33 18.40
CA ALA A 713 -23.33 18.56 19.04
C ALA A 713 -24.31 19.25 18.08
N LYS A 714 -23.85 20.19 17.26
CA LYS A 714 -24.65 20.86 16.24
C LYS A 714 -25.11 19.88 15.16
N GLU A 715 -24.20 19.09 14.60
CA GLU A 715 -24.56 18.06 13.62
C GLU A 715 -25.57 17.07 14.19
N THR A 716 -25.32 16.58 15.40
CA THR A 716 -26.22 15.65 16.10
C THR A 716 -27.61 16.26 16.33
N LEU A 717 -27.68 17.55 16.67
CA LEU A 717 -28.95 18.27 16.83
C LEU A 717 -29.72 18.36 15.52
N GLU A 718 -29.05 18.71 14.41
CA GLU A 718 -29.65 18.73 13.08
C GLU A 718 -30.15 17.33 12.67
N ASP A 719 -29.40 16.28 12.99
CA ASP A 719 -29.78 14.89 12.68
C ASP A 719 -30.99 14.41 13.50
N VAL A 720 -31.10 14.83 14.77
CA VAL A 720 -32.29 14.59 15.60
C VAL A 720 -33.50 15.32 15.00
N GLN A 721 -33.36 16.60 14.64
CA GLN A 721 -34.44 17.40 14.06
C GLN A 721 -34.93 16.84 12.72
N ALA A 722 -34.01 16.40 11.85
CA ALA A 722 -34.35 15.78 10.59
C ALA A 722 -35.11 14.46 10.79
N ARG A 723 -34.66 13.60 11.71
CA ARG A 723 -35.35 12.35 12.06
C ARG A 723 -36.74 12.59 12.64
N GLU A 724 -36.92 13.61 13.49
CA GLU A 724 -38.24 14.02 14.02
C GLU A 724 -39.20 14.53 12.91
N THR A 725 -38.66 15.09 11.83
CA THR A 725 -39.44 15.60 10.70
C THR A 725 -39.84 14.50 9.71
N GLY A 726 -38.99 13.48 9.55
CA GLY A 726 -39.25 12.30 8.72
C GLY A 726 -38.12 11.97 7.74
N GLU A 727 -38.21 10.82 7.08
CA GLU A 727 -37.16 10.27 6.21
C GLU A 727 -36.73 11.25 5.09
N ALA A 728 -37.68 11.97 4.49
CA ALA A 728 -37.38 12.95 3.44
C ALA A 728 -36.47 14.09 3.92
N ALA A 729 -36.63 14.54 5.18
CA ALA A 729 -35.79 15.57 5.75
C ALA A 729 -34.37 15.07 6.05
N VAL A 730 -34.23 13.80 6.44
CA VAL A 730 -32.92 13.14 6.62
C VAL A 730 -32.17 13.08 5.29
N VAL A 731 -32.83 12.59 4.24
CA VAL A 731 -32.25 12.50 2.90
C VAL A 731 -31.81 13.89 2.39
N GLU A 732 -32.65 14.91 2.57
CA GLU A 732 -32.34 16.27 2.15
C GLU A 732 -31.16 16.89 2.94
N LEU A 733 -31.08 16.65 4.25
CA LEU A 733 -29.96 17.12 5.08
C LEU A 733 -28.64 16.47 4.63
N SER A 734 -28.64 15.15 4.45
CA SER A 734 -27.47 14.40 3.97
C SER A 734 -27.03 14.87 2.58
N ARG A 735 -27.99 15.05 1.65
CA ARG A 735 -27.71 15.58 0.29
C ARG A 735 -27.04 16.95 0.36
N ARG A 736 -27.57 17.89 1.13
CA ARG A 736 -27.01 19.24 1.30
C ARG A 736 -25.60 19.22 1.90
N ARG A 737 -25.32 18.33 2.85
CA ARG A 737 -23.96 18.17 3.42
C ARG A 737 -23.00 17.62 2.36
N LYS A 738 -23.40 16.57 1.62
CA LYS A 738 -22.59 15.95 0.56
C LYS A 738 -22.30 16.93 -0.58
N GLU A 739 -23.30 17.68 -1.06
CA GLU A 739 -23.12 18.68 -2.12
C GLU A 739 -22.11 19.77 -1.77
N LYS A 740 -22.08 20.20 -0.51
CA LYS A 740 -21.08 21.16 -0.03
C LYS A 740 -19.69 20.55 0.10
N ALA A 741 -19.61 19.27 0.47
CA ALA A 741 -18.35 18.59 0.73
C ALA A 741 -17.67 18.11 -0.55
N VAL A 742 -18.41 17.65 -1.56
CA VAL A 742 -17.87 17.04 -2.79
C VAL A 742 -16.80 17.90 -3.49
N PRO A 743 -17.00 19.21 -3.73
CA PRO A 743 -15.97 20.04 -4.38
C PRO A 743 -14.67 20.12 -3.55
N LEU A 744 -14.80 20.17 -2.23
CA LEU A 744 -13.65 20.23 -1.32
C LEU A 744 -12.96 18.86 -1.19
N MET A 745 -13.72 17.76 -1.17
CA MET A 745 -13.20 16.40 -1.22
C MET A 745 -12.38 16.20 -2.50
N GLN A 746 -12.91 16.61 -3.66
CA GLN A 746 -12.19 16.57 -4.92
C GLN A 746 -10.93 17.42 -4.88
N ALA A 747 -11.00 18.65 -4.35
CA ALA A 747 -9.84 19.52 -4.23
C ALA A 747 -8.75 18.92 -3.33
N ALA A 748 -9.14 18.35 -2.19
CA ALA A 748 -8.21 17.72 -1.23
C ALA A 748 -7.45 16.52 -1.82
N LEU A 749 -8.02 15.82 -2.81
CA LEU A 749 -7.42 14.65 -3.45
C LEU A 749 -6.69 14.95 -4.75
N SER A 750 -7.15 15.92 -5.53
CA SER A 750 -6.73 16.11 -6.93
C SER A 750 -5.89 17.36 -7.19
N GLU A 751 -5.90 18.34 -6.28
CA GLU A 751 -5.20 19.60 -6.51
C GLU A 751 -3.68 19.43 -6.61
N THR A 752 -3.08 20.21 -7.50
CA THR A 752 -1.68 20.01 -7.89
C THR A 752 -0.70 20.53 -6.83
N THR A 753 -1.08 21.55 -6.07
CA THR A 753 -0.23 22.18 -5.05
C THR A 753 -0.61 21.68 -3.65
N LYS A 754 0.40 21.53 -2.78
CA LYS A 754 0.16 21.15 -1.39
C LYS A 754 -0.67 22.19 -0.63
N ASP A 755 -0.54 23.47 -0.99
CA ASP A 755 -1.22 24.57 -0.31
C ASP A 755 -2.72 24.58 -0.64
N ALA A 756 -3.10 24.28 -1.91
CA ALA A 756 -4.50 24.14 -2.29
C ALA A 756 -5.15 22.91 -1.64
N ARG A 757 -4.43 21.77 -1.59
CA ARG A 757 -4.92 20.57 -0.87
C ARG A 757 -5.07 20.83 0.64
N GLY A 758 -4.10 21.49 1.27
CA GLY A 758 -4.18 21.89 2.68
C GLY A 758 -5.37 22.81 2.97
N ALA A 759 -5.58 23.83 2.13
CA ALA A 759 -6.75 24.71 2.26
C ALA A 759 -8.09 23.94 2.13
N ALA A 760 -8.17 22.96 1.22
CA ALA A 760 -9.34 22.09 1.09
C ALA A 760 -9.57 21.24 2.36
N VAL A 761 -8.50 20.67 2.92
CA VAL A 761 -8.53 19.91 4.18
C VAL A 761 -9.02 20.79 5.34
N ALA A 762 -8.54 22.03 5.45
CA ALA A 762 -8.99 22.96 6.48
C ALA A 762 -10.50 23.24 6.38
N MET A 763 -11.00 23.55 5.18
CA MET A 763 -12.42 23.81 4.94
C MET A 763 -13.30 22.58 5.19
N LEU A 764 -12.80 21.40 4.83
CA LEU A 764 -13.47 20.11 5.08
C LEU A 764 -13.68 19.87 6.58
N ALA A 765 -12.70 20.23 7.42
CA ALA A 765 -12.80 20.06 8.87
C ALA A 765 -14.00 20.81 9.49
N ASP A 766 -14.39 21.94 8.89
CA ASP A 766 -15.52 22.76 9.33
C ASP A 766 -16.88 22.23 8.84
N LEU A 767 -16.88 21.30 7.87
CA LEU A 767 -18.10 20.64 7.38
C LEU A 767 -18.53 19.45 8.25
N GLY A 768 -17.70 19.03 9.20
CA GLY A 768 -18.02 17.98 10.15
C GLY A 768 -17.91 16.57 9.57
N THR A 769 -18.63 15.63 10.18
CA THR A 769 -18.49 14.17 10.00
C THR A 769 -18.47 13.70 8.54
N VAL A 770 -19.20 14.36 7.64
CA VAL A 770 -19.21 14.04 6.20
C VAL A 770 -17.82 14.07 5.56
N ALA A 771 -16.88 14.83 6.11
CA ALA A 771 -15.52 14.96 5.61
C ALA A 771 -14.54 13.90 6.15
N MET A 772 -14.86 13.17 7.22
CA MET A 772 -13.93 12.21 7.85
C MET A 772 -13.36 11.18 6.86
N PRO A 773 -14.18 10.55 5.98
CA PRO A 773 -13.67 9.59 4.99
C PRO A 773 -12.54 10.13 4.10
N VAL A 774 -12.73 11.31 3.50
CA VAL A 774 -11.71 11.90 2.61
C VAL A 774 -10.49 12.35 3.41
N LEU A 775 -10.69 12.83 4.64
CA LEU A 775 -9.59 13.27 5.50
C LEU A 775 -8.72 12.08 5.92
N ARG A 776 -9.31 10.91 6.21
CA ARG A 776 -8.56 9.65 6.41
C ARG A 776 -7.76 9.31 5.15
N GLN A 777 -8.38 9.36 3.96
CA GLN A 777 -7.67 9.12 2.71
C GLN A 777 -6.46 10.06 2.53
N VAL A 778 -6.61 11.34 2.84
CA VAL A 778 -5.52 12.33 2.82
C VAL A 778 -4.45 12.01 3.86
N LEU A 779 -4.83 11.67 5.09
CA LEU A 779 -3.91 11.28 6.17
C LEU A 779 -3.03 10.09 5.78
N HIS A 780 -3.59 9.12 5.06
CA HIS A 780 -2.86 7.91 4.67
C HIS A 780 -2.09 8.07 3.33
N GLY A 781 -2.60 8.90 2.42
CA GLY A 781 -2.13 8.95 1.04
C GLY A 781 -1.35 10.20 0.62
N ASP A 782 -1.55 11.37 1.24
CA ASP A 782 -1.02 12.62 0.66
C ASP A 782 0.52 12.64 0.60
N PRO A 783 1.14 13.08 -0.52
CA PRO A 783 2.58 13.06 -0.66
C PRO A 783 3.29 14.09 0.24
N ALA A 784 2.60 15.16 0.65
CA ALA A 784 3.12 16.21 1.51
C ALA A 784 2.83 15.92 2.98
N ARG A 785 3.88 15.97 3.81
CA ARG A 785 3.76 15.69 5.25
C ARG A 785 2.87 16.72 5.94
N GLU A 786 2.91 17.95 5.47
CA GLU A 786 2.15 19.07 6.01
C GLU A 786 0.64 18.87 5.82
N VAL A 787 0.22 18.37 4.65
CA VAL A 787 -1.19 18.09 4.36
C VAL A 787 -1.67 16.87 5.16
N ARG A 788 -0.85 15.82 5.29
CA ARG A 788 -1.19 14.67 6.17
C ARG A 788 -1.35 15.09 7.62
N ARG A 789 -0.49 15.99 8.12
CA ARG A 789 -0.60 16.54 9.46
C ARG A 789 -1.90 17.33 9.64
N GLU A 790 -2.24 18.19 8.67
CA GLU A 790 -3.46 18.98 8.73
C GLU A 790 -4.70 18.08 8.75
N ALA A 791 -4.70 17.00 7.96
CA ALA A 791 -5.74 15.98 8.01
C ALA A 791 -5.78 15.25 9.36
N ALA A 792 -4.62 14.87 9.93
CA ALA A 792 -4.54 14.27 11.27
C ALA A 792 -5.15 15.18 12.35
N GLU A 793 -4.81 16.46 12.33
CA GLU A 793 -5.32 17.46 13.27
C GLU A 793 -6.83 17.69 13.09
N ALA A 794 -7.31 17.75 11.86
CA ALA A 794 -8.74 17.83 11.55
C ALA A 794 -9.50 16.62 12.10
N LEU A 795 -9.06 15.39 11.79
CA LEU A 795 -9.68 14.14 12.25
C LEU A 795 -9.70 14.04 13.77
N ALA A 796 -8.58 14.36 14.42
CA ALA A 796 -8.48 14.39 15.87
C ALA A 796 -9.43 15.43 16.47
N ARG A 797 -9.48 16.65 15.91
CA ARG A 797 -10.45 17.69 16.31
C ARG A 797 -11.89 17.25 16.06
N MET A 798 -12.18 16.46 15.05
CA MET A 798 -13.55 15.99 14.81
C MET A 798 -13.92 14.78 15.68
N GLY A 799 -12.95 14.22 16.43
CA GLY A 799 -13.17 13.09 17.32
C GLY A 799 -13.32 11.76 16.56
N ASP A 800 -12.62 11.64 15.44
CA ASP A 800 -12.64 10.43 14.63
C ASP A 800 -11.85 9.31 15.31
N ALA A 801 -12.57 8.31 15.84
CA ALA A 801 -11.97 7.21 16.58
C ALA A 801 -11.28 6.17 15.67
N GLU A 802 -11.52 6.22 14.36
CA GLU A 802 -11.00 5.23 13.41
C GLU A 802 -9.51 5.45 13.09
N VAL A 803 -9.00 6.67 13.26
CA VAL A 803 -7.58 7.01 13.01
C VAL A 803 -6.66 6.69 14.19
N LEU A 804 -7.20 6.17 15.29
CA LEU A 804 -6.46 5.92 16.53
C LEU A 804 -5.20 5.09 16.30
N ASP A 805 -5.32 4.00 15.53
CA ASP A 805 -4.21 3.07 15.32
C ASP A 805 -3.07 3.69 14.53
N ARG A 806 -3.41 4.56 13.57
CA ARG A 806 -2.42 5.33 12.84
C ARG A 806 -1.62 6.20 13.79
N PHE A 807 -2.28 6.86 14.75
CA PHE A 807 -1.61 7.68 15.75
C PHE A 807 -0.77 6.84 16.73
N ILE A 808 -1.28 5.70 17.20
CA ILE A 808 -0.51 4.78 18.06
C ILE A 808 0.76 4.33 17.35
N LEU A 809 0.66 3.90 16.09
CA LEU A 809 1.81 3.46 15.29
C LEU A 809 2.83 4.59 15.11
N MET A 810 2.38 5.82 14.86
CA MET A 810 3.26 7.00 14.76
C MET A 810 3.99 7.27 16.09
N VAL A 811 3.33 7.14 17.24
CA VAL A 811 3.96 7.29 18.56
C VAL A 811 4.94 6.15 18.85
N GLN A 812 4.62 4.92 18.47
CA GLN A 812 5.53 3.77 18.60
C GLN A 812 6.78 3.94 17.71
N GLY A 813 6.61 4.53 16.53
CA GLY A 813 7.69 4.88 15.59
C GLY A 813 8.51 6.13 15.96
N ARG A 814 8.35 6.71 17.16
CA ARG A 814 9.00 7.96 17.61
C ARG A 814 10.53 8.00 17.48
N GLY A 815 11.20 6.85 17.50
CA GLY A 815 12.65 6.78 17.27
C GLY A 815 13.07 7.08 15.83
N HIS A 816 12.16 6.97 14.85
CA HIS A 816 12.41 7.21 13.43
C HIS A 816 11.95 8.59 12.96
N ASP A 817 10.75 9.03 13.38
CA ASP A 817 10.19 10.34 12.99
C ASP A 817 9.60 11.06 14.21
N ASP A 818 10.44 11.85 14.87
CA ASP A 818 10.11 12.62 16.07
C ASP A 818 9.00 13.65 15.84
N VAL A 819 8.96 14.23 14.64
CA VAL A 819 7.96 15.25 14.27
C VAL A 819 6.60 14.58 14.12
N GLU A 820 6.52 13.49 13.35
CA GLU A 820 5.29 12.75 13.13
C GLU A 820 4.72 12.20 14.46
N ALA A 821 5.58 11.64 15.31
CA ALA A 821 5.19 11.16 16.63
C ALA A 821 4.66 12.29 17.54
N LYS A 822 5.27 13.49 17.52
CA LYS A 822 4.81 14.63 18.32
C LYS A 822 3.36 15.02 17.96
N HIS A 823 3.05 15.06 16.67
CA HIS A 823 1.69 15.38 16.21
C HIS A 823 0.70 14.26 16.58
N ALA A 824 1.11 12.99 16.46
CA ALA A 824 0.30 11.86 16.89
C ALA A 824 -0.04 11.91 18.39
N VAL A 825 0.90 12.32 19.25
CA VAL A 825 0.62 12.51 20.68
C VAL A 825 -0.42 13.59 20.93
N TYR A 826 -0.33 14.75 20.27
CA TYR A 826 -1.38 15.77 20.36
C TYR A 826 -2.72 15.24 19.85
N ALA A 827 -2.71 14.50 18.75
CA ALA A 827 -3.90 13.91 18.17
C ALA A 827 -4.56 12.89 19.12
N LEU A 828 -3.80 12.01 19.76
CA LEU A 828 -4.29 11.09 20.78
C LEU A 828 -4.92 11.84 21.98
N GLY A 829 -4.26 12.90 22.45
CA GLY A 829 -4.81 13.77 23.49
C GLY A 829 -6.12 14.45 23.07
N MET A 830 -6.20 14.93 21.83
CA MET A 830 -7.41 15.54 21.26
C MET A 830 -8.53 14.54 21.00
N LEU A 831 -8.23 13.27 20.71
CA LEU A 831 -9.26 12.22 20.64
C LEU A 831 -9.81 11.93 22.04
N GLY A 832 -8.92 11.88 23.04
CA GLY A 832 -9.28 11.53 24.42
C GLY A 832 -9.79 10.10 24.56
N ASP A 833 -9.38 9.23 23.63
CA ASP A 833 -9.74 7.81 23.57
C ASP A 833 -8.81 7.00 24.46
N VAL A 834 -9.37 6.22 25.38
CA VAL A 834 -8.62 5.43 26.36
C VAL A 834 -7.71 4.39 25.72
N ARG A 835 -8.07 3.91 24.52
CA ARG A 835 -7.29 2.91 23.79
C ARG A 835 -5.90 3.43 23.40
N GLY A 836 -5.70 4.74 23.33
CA GLY A 836 -4.39 5.38 23.11
C GLY A 836 -3.54 5.57 24.38
N ALA A 837 -4.10 5.32 25.58
CA ALA A 837 -3.46 5.64 26.85
C ALA A 837 -2.13 4.91 27.05
N GLU A 838 -2.06 3.63 26.70
CA GLU A 838 -0.84 2.83 26.87
C GLU A 838 0.32 3.37 26.04
N ALA A 839 0.08 3.76 24.79
CA ALA A 839 1.10 4.35 23.94
C ALA A 839 1.65 5.67 24.52
N LEU A 840 0.78 6.50 25.09
CA LEU A 840 1.18 7.73 25.78
C LEU A 840 1.96 7.44 27.06
N LEU A 841 1.48 6.52 27.90
CA LEU A 841 2.13 6.15 29.15
C LEU A 841 3.53 5.58 28.90
N LEU A 842 3.68 4.69 27.91
CA LEU A 842 4.97 4.13 27.52
C LEU A 842 5.93 5.21 27.02
N ALA A 843 5.46 6.13 26.16
CA ALA A 843 6.28 7.25 25.71
C ALA A 843 6.71 8.18 26.87
N PHE A 844 5.84 8.35 27.88
CA PHE A 844 6.13 9.16 29.06
C PHE A 844 7.19 8.53 29.97
N VAL A 845 7.06 7.23 30.30
CA VAL A 845 8.05 6.52 31.13
C VAL A 845 9.39 6.35 30.42
N ASP A 846 9.39 6.27 29.08
CA ASP A 846 10.62 6.29 28.28
C ASP A 846 11.30 7.68 28.26
N GLY A 847 10.68 8.70 28.87
CA GLY A 847 11.21 10.06 28.93
C GLY A 847 11.17 10.80 27.60
N TRP A 848 10.36 10.34 26.64
CA TRP A 848 10.25 10.97 25.33
C TRP A 848 9.31 12.18 25.41
N LYS A 849 9.85 13.40 25.24
CA LYS A 849 9.12 14.68 25.30
C LYS A 849 8.06 14.73 26.42
N PRO A 850 8.45 14.56 27.70
CA PRO A 850 7.51 14.35 28.80
C PRO A 850 6.50 15.49 28.95
N GLY A 851 6.84 16.73 28.61
CA GLY A 851 5.89 17.86 28.62
C GLY A 851 4.74 17.70 27.62
N VAL A 852 5.03 17.28 26.39
CA VAL A 852 4.03 17.06 25.33
C VAL A 852 3.16 15.86 25.66
N VAL A 853 3.78 14.76 26.11
CA VAL A 853 3.06 13.55 26.45
C VAL A 853 2.18 13.74 27.69
N ALA A 854 2.68 14.45 28.71
CA ALA A 854 1.89 14.79 29.89
C ALA A 854 0.68 15.67 29.54
N GLU A 855 0.81 16.58 28.56
CA GLU A 855 -0.32 17.37 28.07
C GLU A 855 -1.40 16.50 27.42
N ALA A 856 -1.01 15.58 26.54
CA ALA A 856 -1.96 14.64 25.95
C ALA A 856 -2.61 13.74 27.00
N MET A 857 -1.83 13.22 27.96
CA MET A 857 -2.32 12.41 29.09
C MET A 857 -3.35 13.16 29.93
N ARG A 858 -3.14 14.46 30.21
CA ARG A 858 -4.13 15.28 30.93
C ARG A 858 -5.47 15.35 30.20
N SER A 859 -5.47 15.41 28.87
CA SER A 859 -6.70 15.45 28.06
C SER A 859 -7.52 14.15 28.10
N LEU A 860 -6.92 13.02 28.51
CA LEU A 860 -7.66 11.79 28.79
C LEU A 860 -8.43 11.84 30.12
N GLY A 861 -8.11 12.79 31.01
CA GLY A 861 -8.78 12.94 32.31
C GLY A 861 -8.81 11.62 33.10
N LEU A 862 -9.94 11.33 33.75
CA LEU A 862 -10.11 10.09 34.53
C LEU A 862 -9.97 8.79 33.70
N ALA A 863 -10.08 8.84 32.36
CA ALA A 863 -9.89 7.65 31.52
C ALA A 863 -8.46 7.07 31.65
N LEU A 864 -7.49 7.91 31.99
CA LEU A 864 -6.10 7.51 32.15
C LEU A 864 -5.85 6.72 33.45
N LEU A 865 -6.73 6.83 34.45
CA LEU A 865 -6.48 6.29 35.79
C LEU A 865 -6.29 4.78 35.78
N GLN A 866 -7.17 4.03 35.13
CA GLN A 866 -7.06 2.57 35.05
C GLN A 866 -5.82 2.13 34.26
N PRO A 867 -5.55 2.63 33.03
CA PRO A 867 -4.31 2.33 32.32
C PRO A 867 -3.02 2.66 33.09
N ALA A 868 -3.01 3.75 33.86
CA ALA A 868 -1.86 4.13 34.68
C ALA A 868 -1.65 3.14 35.85
N LEU A 869 -2.73 2.68 36.49
CA LEU A 869 -2.67 1.62 37.51
C LEU A 869 -2.22 0.29 36.90
N ASP A 870 -2.73 -0.08 35.72
CA ASP A 870 -2.30 -1.29 34.99
C ASP A 870 -0.81 -1.26 34.65
N LEU A 871 -0.27 -0.09 34.27
CA LEU A 871 1.16 0.06 34.05
C LEU A 871 1.94 -0.04 35.37
N ALA A 872 1.45 0.55 36.46
CA ALA A 872 2.08 0.48 37.77
C ALA A 872 2.13 -0.95 38.32
N GLU A 873 1.12 -1.78 38.05
CA GLU A 873 1.10 -3.20 38.39
C GLU A 873 2.08 -4.01 37.53
N ARG A 874 2.14 -3.74 36.22
CA ARG A 874 3.02 -4.47 35.28
C ARG A 874 4.48 -4.05 35.37
N ARG A 875 4.75 -2.80 35.74
CA ARG A 875 6.09 -2.17 35.84
C ARG A 875 6.24 -1.38 37.14
N PRO A 876 6.24 -2.05 38.30
CA PRO A 876 6.31 -1.39 39.61
C PRO A 876 7.59 -0.57 39.81
N GLU A 877 8.67 -0.88 39.10
CA GLU A 877 9.92 -0.12 39.08
C GLU A 877 9.75 1.32 38.61
N GLU A 878 8.78 1.59 37.74
CA GLU A 878 8.51 2.95 37.23
C GLU A 878 8.01 3.88 38.34
N LEU A 879 7.38 3.34 39.40
CA LEU A 879 6.95 4.13 40.56
C LEU A 879 8.12 4.67 41.38
N GLU A 880 9.36 4.22 41.17
CA GLU A 880 10.52 4.87 41.80
C GLU A 880 10.73 6.28 41.23
N ARG A 881 10.42 6.46 39.94
CA ARG A 881 10.59 7.73 39.24
C ARG A 881 9.51 8.73 39.67
N LYS A 882 9.94 9.91 40.13
CA LYS A 882 9.02 10.99 40.53
C LYS A 882 8.05 11.38 39.40
N ALA A 883 8.52 11.36 38.15
CA ALA A 883 7.70 11.68 36.98
C ALA A 883 6.45 10.80 36.89
N PHE A 884 6.60 9.48 37.00
CA PHE A 884 5.45 8.58 36.92
C PHE A 884 4.54 8.67 38.16
N ARG A 885 5.11 8.81 39.36
CA ARG A 885 4.31 9.06 40.58
C ARG A 885 3.44 10.31 40.47
N SER A 886 3.97 11.39 39.89
CA SER A 886 3.23 12.65 39.71
C SER A 886 2.03 12.53 38.77
N VAL A 887 1.92 11.45 37.98
CA VAL A 887 0.71 11.18 37.18
C VAL A 887 -0.49 11.03 38.11
N PHE A 888 -0.33 10.33 39.24
CA PHE A 888 -1.42 10.06 40.19
C PHE A 888 -1.82 11.28 41.02
N GLU A 889 -0.91 12.24 41.20
CA GLU A 889 -1.17 13.51 41.89
C GLU A 889 -2.18 14.40 41.14
N ASN A 890 -2.36 14.18 39.83
CA ASN A 890 -3.29 14.96 39.00
C ASN A 890 -4.75 14.50 39.11
N PHE A 891 -5.03 13.35 39.74
CA PHE A 891 -6.39 12.86 39.91
C PHE A 891 -7.01 13.36 41.22
N GLN A 892 -8.34 13.49 41.24
CA GLN A 892 -9.06 13.82 42.46
C GLN A 892 -8.83 12.72 43.51
N PRO A 893 -8.50 13.06 44.77
CA PRO A 893 -8.22 12.09 45.82
C PRO A 893 -9.34 11.05 46.01
N THR A 894 -10.61 11.47 45.86
CA THR A 894 -11.78 10.60 45.98
C THR A 894 -11.83 9.52 44.91
N ASP A 895 -11.49 9.87 43.66
CA ASP A 895 -11.52 8.92 42.54
C ASP A 895 -10.34 7.96 42.60
N LEU A 896 -9.15 8.47 42.97
CA LEU A 896 -7.98 7.63 43.18
C LEU A 896 -8.20 6.63 44.32
N ALA A 897 -8.75 7.07 45.47
CA ALA A 897 -9.07 6.20 46.59
C ALA A 897 -10.08 5.11 46.20
N ARG A 898 -11.17 5.49 45.51
CA ARG A 898 -12.19 4.54 45.03
C ARG A 898 -11.58 3.50 44.08
N ALA A 899 -10.75 3.93 43.14
CA ALA A 899 -10.10 3.03 42.18
C ALA A 899 -9.15 2.04 42.87
N LEU A 900 -8.33 2.52 43.80
CA LEU A 900 -7.40 1.66 44.55
C LEU A 900 -8.12 0.68 45.48
N GLU A 901 -9.22 1.10 46.11
CA GLU A 901 -10.05 0.23 46.96
C GLU A 901 -10.71 -0.88 46.13
N ALA A 902 -11.25 -0.55 44.95
CA ALA A 902 -11.80 -1.52 44.02
C ALA A 902 -10.74 -2.53 43.55
N ARG A 903 -9.53 -2.06 43.20
CA ARG A 903 -8.39 -2.90 42.80
C ARG A 903 -7.94 -3.82 43.93
N LEU A 904 -7.84 -3.29 45.16
CA LEU A 904 -7.50 -4.08 46.34
C LEU A 904 -8.52 -5.19 46.57
N LYS A 905 -9.82 -4.87 46.53
CA LYS A 905 -10.90 -5.85 46.68
C LYS A 905 -10.83 -6.94 45.61
N ALA A 906 -10.61 -6.58 44.35
CA ALA A 906 -10.46 -7.53 43.24
C ALA A 906 -9.19 -8.40 43.36
N SER A 907 -8.17 -7.94 44.10
CA SER A 907 -6.90 -8.65 44.25
C SER A 907 -6.88 -9.62 45.43
N LEU A 908 -7.91 -9.65 46.30
CA LEU A 908 -7.90 -10.44 47.54
C LEU A 908 -7.66 -11.94 47.31
N GLU A 909 -8.09 -12.46 46.17
CA GLU A 909 -7.91 -13.87 45.78
C GLU A 909 -6.77 -14.08 44.76
N HIS A 910 -6.06 -13.01 44.39
CA HIS A 910 -5.00 -13.06 43.39
C HIS A 910 -3.69 -13.59 44.01
N PRO A 911 -2.94 -14.49 43.33
CA PRO A 911 -1.68 -15.04 43.87
C PRO A 911 -0.65 -13.96 44.23
N ASP A 912 -0.59 -12.88 43.45
CA ASP A 912 0.31 -11.74 43.68
C ASP A 912 -0.25 -10.64 44.61
N LEU A 913 -1.20 -10.96 45.50
CA LEU A 913 -1.85 -9.99 46.39
C LEU A 913 -0.86 -9.07 47.13
N LEU A 914 0.22 -9.61 47.70
CA LEU A 914 1.22 -8.83 48.44
C LEU A 914 1.94 -7.81 47.54
N ALA A 915 2.35 -8.23 46.35
CA ALA A 915 3.03 -7.36 45.39
C ALA A 915 2.10 -6.24 44.90
N ARG A 916 0.86 -6.59 44.56
CA ARG A 916 -0.17 -5.61 44.15
C ARG A 916 -0.51 -4.62 45.27
N ALA A 917 -0.67 -5.09 46.51
CA ALA A 917 -0.89 -4.24 47.67
C ALA A 917 0.25 -3.23 47.90
N ALA A 918 1.50 -3.64 47.68
CA ALA A 918 2.66 -2.74 47.76
C ALA A 918 2.59 -1.62 46.70
N VAL A 919 2.21 -1.98 45.47
CA VAL A 919 1.96 -1.03 44.38
C VAL A 919 0.87 -0.04 44.76
N TYR A 920 -0.29 -0.52 45.23
CA TYR A 920 -1.43 0.34 45.61
C TYR A 920 -1.07 1.32 46.72
N LEU A 921 -0.36 0.86 47.75
CA LEU A 921 0.09 1.72 48.84
C LEU A 921 1.08 2.79 48.37
N LYS A 922 1.97 2.43 47.45
CA LYS A 922 2.95 3.37 46.87
C LYS A 922 2.30 4.41 45.97
N VAL A 923 1.28 4.02 45.19
CA VAL A 923 0.46 4.95 44.42
C VAL A 923 -0.34 5.87 45.35
N ALA A 924 -0.95 5.32 46.40
CA ALA A 924 -1.73 6.07 47.39
C ALA A 924 -0.89 7.11 48.14
N ALA A 925 0.41 6.83 48.37
CA ALA A 925 1.33 7.74 49.03
C ALA A 925 1.56 9.08 48.28
N SER A 926 1.07 9.21 47.04
CA SER A 926 1.06 10.49 46.31
C SER A 926 0.09 11.53 46.92
N SER A 927 -0.88 11.09 47.72
CA SER A 927 -1.83 11.95 48.43
C SER A 927 -1.98 11.50 49.88
N THR A 928 -1.73 12.39 50.83
CA THR A 928 -1.80 12.06 52.28
C THR A 928 -3.16 11.48 52.68
N ALA A 929 -4.26 12.01 52.13
CA ALA A 929 -5.61 11.53 52.44
C ALA A 929 -5.86 10.12 51.87
N VAL A 930 -5.45 9.88 50.63
CA VAL A 930 -5.60 8.56 49.97
C VAL A 930 -4.69 7.52 50.62
N GLY A 931 -3.44 7.90 50.92
CA GLY A 931 -2.48 7.07 51.63
C GLY A 931 -3.02 6.56 52.96
N LYS A 932 -3.63 7.45 53.77
CA LYS A 932 -4.28 7.07 55.03
C LYS A 932 -5.43 6.08 54.82
N HIS A 933 -6.34 6.38 53.90
CA HIS A 933 -7.51 5.53 53.61
C HIS A 933 -7.08 4.13 53.15
N ILE A 934 -6.19 4.04 52.17
CA ILE A 934 -5.73 2.75 51.64
C ILE A 934 -4.88 2.00 52.66
N ALA A 935 -4.05 2.69 53.47
CA ALA A 935 -3.32 2.04 54.55
C ALA A 935 -4.26 1.41 55.59
N GLN A 936 -5.35 2.07 55.97
CA GLN A 936 -6.36 1.50 56.87
C GLN A 936 -6.98 0.24 56.26
N ARG A 937 -7.45 0.32 55.00
CA ARG A 937 -8.04 -0.83 54.29
C ARG A 937 -7.10 -2.02 54.16
N LEU A 938 -5.82 -1.78 53.88
CA LEU A 938 -4.83 -2.85 53.82
C LEU A 938 -4.63 -3.54 55.18
N MET A 939 -4.63 -2.76 56.28
CA MET A 939 -4.48 -3.31 57.63
C MET A 939 -5.70 -4.10 58.12
N GLU A 940 -6.87 -3.92 57.50
CA GLU A 940 -8.07 -4.74 57.74
C GLU A 940 -7.95 -6.16 57.14
N VAL A 941 -7.04 -6.38 56.19
CA VAL A 941 -6.82 -7.68 55.54
C VAL A 941 -5.73 -8.47 56.27
N PRO A 942 -6.04 -9.61 56.92
CA PRO A 942 -5.09 -10.32 57.78
C PRO A 942 -3.79 -10.74 57.08
N ALA A 943 -3.89 -11.21 55.83
CA ALA A 943 -2.73 -11.64 55.04
C ALA A 943 -1.76 -10.49 54.73
N LEU A 944 -2.28 -9.27 54.52
CA LEU A 944 -1.47 -8.08 54.23
C LEU A 944 -0.88 -7.48 55.50
N ALA A 945 -1.63 -7.48 56.60
CA ALA A 945 -1.18 -6.99 57.90
C ALA A 945 -0.07 -7.87 58.52
N ALA A 946 -0.02 -9.16 58.17
CA ALA A 946 1.00 -10.09 58.61
C ALA A 946 2.37 -9.87 57.93
N ASP A 947 2.40 -9.27 56.74
CA ASP A 947 3.64 -8.95 56.05
C ASP A 947 4.35 -7.76 56.72
N LYS A 948 5.57 -7.99 57.23
CA LYS A 948 6.31 -7.00 58.01
C LYS A 948 6.64 -5.74 57.22
N ALA A 949 6.94 -5.86 55.93
CA ALA A 949 7.36 -4.74 55.10
C ALA A 949 6.16 -3.84 54.74
N LEU A 950 5.07 -4.44 54.29
CA LEU A 950 3.81 -3.76 53.99
C LEU A 950 3.20 -3.12 55.23
N ALA A 951 3.12 -3.84 56.35
CA ALA A 951 2.58 -3.28 57.59
C ALA A 951 3.40 -2.08 58.10
N LYS A 952 4.74 -2.14 57.97
CA LYS A 952 5.62 -1.01 58.30
C LYS A 952 5.40 0.18 57.36
N ALA A 953 5.23 -0.06 56.06
CA ALA A 953 4.94 0.98 55.09
C ALA A 953 3.56 1.61 55.32
N ALA A 954 2.53 0.81 55.60
CA ALA A 954 1.18 1.28 55.87
C ALA A 954 1.12 2.13 57.15
N LYS A 955 1.77 1.68 58.22
CA LYS A 955 1.90 2.44 59.48
C LYS A 955 2.64 3.78 59.33
N LYS A 956 3.48 3.93 58.30
CA LYS A 956 4.14 5.22 58.02
C LYS A 956 3.19 6.24 57.39
N LEU A 957 2.11 5.78 56.77
CA LEU A 957 1.12 6.62 56.10
C LEU A 957 -0.11 6.92 56.97
N LEU A 958 -0.40 6.08 57.97
CA LEU A 958 -1.37 6.33 59.05
C LEU A 958 -0.89 7.48 59.95
#